data_AF-A0A9N7V5S0-F1
#
_entry.id   AF-A0A9N7V5S0-F1
#
_cell.length_a   1.000
_cell.length_b   1.000
_cell.length_c   1.000
_cell.angle_alpha   90.00
_cell.angle_beta   90.00
_cell.angle_gamma   90.00
#
_symmetry.space_group_name_H-M   'P 1'
#
loop_
_entity.id
_entity.type
_entity.pdbx_description
1 polymer ?
#
loop_
_entity_poly.entity_id
_entity_poly.type
_entity_poly.pdbx_seq_one_letter_code
_entity_poly.pdbx_strand_id
1 'polypeptide(L)'
;GLYPESHGIVGNSMYDPVFDATFSLRSREKLNHRWWGGQPIWITALKQGVKAATFFWPIAITLERRILTMLQWLQLPEGERPYVYAMHSEQPDIYGHKMGPMSAELNNPLRVIDRIIGQLMDGLKQMRLHRCVNIILVGDHGMEEAHCDRTEFLSNYLTNTDDIILIPGSLGRIRSRHPNNPKYDPKAVVANLTCKKSEQHFKPYLKQHLPKRLHYAYNRRIEEIHLLVERKWHVARKVPEGRRHCGFAGDHGYDNKINSMQTIFLGYGPTFKFKTKVPAFENVELYNVMCDLLGLKPAPNNGTHGSLNHLLRTPLHRPTMPEEVSRPTASGLASTGTDDLGCSCDDKNKVEELNQRLRQAIDDSRNLPYGRPAVLFRTKYSILHHSDFISGYSEPLSMPLWTAYAVSRQVEVSPLPDALSNCVRPDTRVPPAYSQSCTNYRADRQITYGFLYPPQLSSTIDKKYDAVLITNTVPMYPAFKRIWGYFQRALVKKYATERNGVNILVGPIFDYNYDGVRDSAEKIKEYVSGTIPIPTHYFVVLTSCLDFTQAADTCSGPLSSAAFILPHRPNNDETCNSSEEESRWVEDLMKMHTARVRDVELLTGLDLYRRTTRSYAEILSLKTYMHTSHEERPEYNFSFEEPCVQSCAVDAVVK
;
A
#
# COMPACT_ATOMS: atom_id res chain seq x y z
N GLY A 1 -13.73 4.12 -6.13
CA GLY A 1 -12.84 4.54 -5.04
C GLY A 1 -12.93 3.67 -3.80
N LEU A 2 -13.32 2.40 -3.93
CA LEU A 2 -13.25 1.44 -2.83
C LEU A 2 -12.28 0.33 -3.23
N TYR A 3 -11.61 -0.29 -2.28
CA TYR A 3 -10.88 -1.54 -2.51
C TYR A 3 -11.85 -2.69 -2.77
N PRO A 4 -11.43 -3.73 -3.53
CA PRO A 4 -12.23 -4.92 -3.80
C PRO A 4 -12.80 -5.59 -2.56
N GLU A 5 -12.02 -5.66 -1.48
CA GLU A 5 -12.47 -6.25 -0.23
C GLU A 5 -13.63 -5.48 0.41
N SER A 6 -13.74 -4.16 0.16
CA SER A 6 -14.80 -3.30 0.70
C SER A 6 -16.05 -3.26 -0.19
N HIS A 7 -15.91 -3.12 -1.51
CA HIS A 7 -17.08 -3.09 -2.41
C HIS A 7 -17.60 -4.49 -2.78
N GLY A 8 -16.86 -5.55 -2.47
CA GLY A 8 -17.30 -6.93 -2.57
C GLY A 8 -17.15 -7.57 -3.96
N ILE A 9 -16.66 -6.86 -4.97
CA ILE A 9 -16.35 -7.44 -6.29
C ILE A 9 -14.86 -7.77 -6.31
N VAL A 10 -14.51 -8.93 -5.76
CA VAL A 10 -13.12 -9.37 -5.53
C VAL A 10 -12.54 -10.15 -6.72
N GLY A 11 -13.30 -10.29 -7.80
CA GLY A 11 -12.80 -10.86 -9.04
C GLY A 11 -13.91 -11.14 -10.04
N ASN A 12 -13.51 -11.40 -11.29
CA ASN A 12 -14.40 -11.74 -12.39
C ASN A 12 -15.14 -13.06 -12.19
N SER A 13 -14.60 -13.92 -11.31
CA SER A 13 -15.28 -15.09 -10.73
C SER A 13 -15.05 -15.09 -9.22
N MET A 14 -16.11 -15.33 -8.46
CA MET A 14 -16.04 -15.39 -6.99
C MET A 14 -17.20 -16.20 -6.41
N TYR A 15 -16.99 -16.81 -5.26
CA TYR A 15 -18.00 -17.54 -4.50
C TYR A 15 -18.26 -16.81 -3.18
N ASP A 16 -19.53 -16.68 -2.81
CA ASP A 16 -19.92 -16.15 -1.50
C ASP A 16 -20.49 -17.29 -0.65
N PRO A 17 -19.82 -17.69 0.45
CA PRO A 17 -20.25 -18.82 1.27
C PRO A 17 -21.57 -18.55 2.02
N VAL A 18 -21.96 -17.29 2.21
CA VAL A 18 -23.24 -16.94 2.86
C VAL A 18 -24.39 -17.02 1.87
N PHE A 19 -24.15 -16.65 0.62
CA PHE A 19 -25.17 -16.74 -0.43
C PHE A 19 -25.27 -18.13 -1.05
N ASP A 20 -24.26 -18.97 -0.81
CA ASP A 20 -24.00 -20.22 -1.50
C ASP A 20 -24.16 -20.09 -3.03
N ALA A 21 -23.53 -19.06 -3.58
CA ALA A 21 -23.69 -18.67 -4.98
C ALA A 21 -22.35 -18.31 -5.61
N THR A 22 -22.24 -18.53 -6.92
CA THR A 22 -21.05 -18.18 -7.70
C THR A 22 -21.37 -17.04 -8.67
N PHE A 23 -20.64 -15.94 -8.52
CA PHE A 23 -20.62 -14.84 -9.48
C PHE A 23 -19.65 -15.18 -10.62
N SER A 24 -20.05 -14.85 -11.85
CA SER A 24 -19.17 -14.86 -13.03
C SER A 24 -19.64 -13.81 -14.03
N LEU A 25 -18.71 -13.22 -14.80
CA LEU A 25 -19.03 -12.27 -15.87
C LEU A 25 -20.03 -12.81 -16.91
N ARG A 26 -20.13 -14.12 -17.09
CA ARG A 26 -21.05 -14.76 -18.06
C ARG A 26 -22.40 -15.17 -17.46
N SER A 27 -22.53 -15.19 -16.13
CA SER A 27 -23.76 -15.66 -15.48
C SER A 27 -24.76 -14.53 -15.23
N ARG A 28 -26.04 -14.88 -15.05
CA ARG A 28 -27.08 -13.92 -14.63
C ARG A 28 -26.90 -13.44 -13.19
N GLU A 29 -26.15 -14.16 -12.37
CA GLU A 29 -25.88 -13.76 -10.96
C GLU A 29 -25.25 -12.38 -10.86
N LYS A 30 -24.46 -11.95 -11.87
CA LYS A 30 -23.88 -10.60 -11.88
C LYS A 30 -24.92 -9.47 -11.83
N LEU A 31 -26.16 -9.73 -12.23
CA LEU A 31 -27.23 -8.74 -12.21
C LEU A 31 -27.88 -8.59 -10.83
N ASN A 32 -27.61 -9.49 -9.89
CA ASN A 32 -28.18 -9.43 -8.56
C ASN A 32 -27.45 -8.38 -7.70
N HIS A 33 -28.18 -7.42 -7.14
CA HIS A 33 -27.61 -6.30 -6.36
C HIS A 33 -26.79 -6.77 -5.15
N ARG A 34 -27.01 -7.99 -4.62
CA ARG A 34 -26.36 -8.51 -3.40
C ARG A 34 -24.84 -8.61 -3.52
N TRP A 35 -24.33 -8.62 -4.74
CA TRP A 35 -22.89 -8.66 -5.03
C TRP A 35 -22.23 -7.29 -4.90
N TRP A 36 -22.95 -6.20 -5.18
CA TRP A 36 -22.40 -4.87 -5.43
C TRP A 36 -22.53 -3.98 -4.19
N GLY A 37 -21.47 -3.90 -3.39
CA GLY A 37 -21.39 -3.01 -2.24
C GLY A 37 -20.98 -1.58 -2.59
N GLY A 38 -20.86 -0.73 -1.55
CA GLY A 38 -20.46 0.67 -1.72
C GLY A 38 -21.50 1.54 -2.41
N GLN A 39 -21.07 2.72 -2.89
CA GLN A 39 -21.92 3.64 -3.65
C GLN A 39 -21.21 4.13 -4.92
N PRO A 40 -21.60 3.64 -6.12
CA PRO A 40 -20.98 4.10 -7.35
C PRO A 40 -21.37 5.54 -7.69
N ILE A 41 -20.60 6.17 -8.59
CA ILE A 41 -20.73 7.60 -8.91
C ILE A 41 -22.12 7.97 -9.43
N TRP A 42 -22.76 7.14 -10.26
CA TRP A 42 -24.10 7.40 -10.77
C TRP A 42 -25.16 7.42 -9.65
N ILE A 43 -25.03 6.55 -8.62
CA ILE A 43 -25.93 6.60 -7.45
C ILE A 43 -25.65 7.84 -6.59
N THR A 44 -24.37 8.20 -6.45
CA THR A 44 -23.97 9.42 -5.72
C THR A 44 -24.54 10.68 -6.36
N ALA A 45 -24.49 10.74 -7.69
CA ALA A 45 -25.09 11.81 -8.50
C ALA A 45 -26.61 11.85 -8.34
N LEU A 46 -27.29 10.71 -8.55
CA LEU A 46 -28.75 10.63 -8.45
C LEU A 46 -29.28 11.05 -7.07
N LYS A 47 -28.62 10.61 -5.98
CA LYS A 47 -28.97 11.00 -4.61
C LYS A 47 -28.80 12.50 -4.32
N GLN A 48 -28.03 13.21 -5.14
CA GLN A 48 -27.76 14.65 -5.02
C GLN A 48 -28.41 15.45 -6.17
N GLY A 49 -29.43 14.88 -6.83
CA GLY A 49 -30.22 15.58 -7.85
C GLY A 49 -29.52 15.70 -9.21
N VAL A 50 -28.38 15.03 -9.42
CA VAL A 50 -27.63 15.06 -10.68
C VAL A 50 -27.95 13.82 -11.51
N LYS A 51 -28.50 14.02 -12.72
CA LYS A 51 -28.84 12.93 -13.64
C LYS A 51 -27.59 12.24 -14.19
N ALA A 52 -27.63 10.92 -14.28
CA ALA A 52 -26.55 10.09 -14.80
C ALA A 52 -27.05 9.16 -15.92
N ALA A 53 -26.23 8.96 -16.94
CA ALA A 53 -26.48 8.00 -18.01
C ALA A 53 -25.21 7.21 -18.32
N THR A 54 -25.33 5.90 -18.44
CA THR A 54 -24.18 4.99 -18.43
C THR A 54 -24.41 3.85 -19.41
N PHE A 55 -23.46 3.64 -20.32
CA PHE A 55 -23.38 2.43 -21.12
C PHE A 55 -22.62 1.34 -20.37
N PHE A 56 -23.36 0.48 -19.66
CA PHE A 56 -22.77 -0.66 -18.95
C PHE A 56 -22.54 -1.84 -19.89
N TRP A 57 -21.32 -1.99 -20.42
CA TRP A 57 -20.84 -3.20 -21.09
C TRP A 57 -21.80 -3.83 -22.14
N PRO A 58 -22.42 -3.05 -23.05
CA PRO A 58 -23.38 -3.61 -24.00
C PRO A 58 -22.64 -4.21 -25.21
N ILE A 59 -22.14 -5.45 -25.07
CA ILE A 59 -21.32 -6.10 -26.11
C ILE A 59 -22.00 -6.11 -27.50
N ALA A 60 -23.34 -6.16 -27.54
CA ALA A 60 -24.11 -6.13 -28.79
C ALA A 60 -24.20 -4.74 -29.47
N ILE A 61 -23.83 -3.65 -28.79
CA ILE A 61 -23.89 -2.28 -29.32
C ILE A 61 -22.47 -1.87 -29.73
N THR A 62 -22.28 -1.46 -30.99
CA THR A 62 -20.98 -1.01 -31.52
C THR A 62 -20.50 0.27 -30.84
N LEU A 63 -19.18 0.50 -30.80
CA LEU A 63 -18.60 1.67 -30.15
C LEU A 63 -19.10 2.98 -30.77
N GLU A 64 -19.25 3.04 -32.09
CA GLU A 64 -19.80 4.18 -32.82
C GLU A 64 -21.23 4.50 -32.33
N ARG A 65 -22.07 3.47 -32.17
CA ARG A 65 -23.44 3.67 -31.70
C ARG A 65 -23.49 4.12 -30.24
N ARG A 66 -22.56 3.65 -29.40
CA ARG A 66 -22.41 4.12 -28.01
C ARG A 66 -22.08 5.62 -27.99
N ILE A 67 -21.11 6.07 -28.79
CA ILE A 67 -20.75 7.50 -28.92
C ILE A 67 -21.94 8.32 -29.43
N LEU A 68 -22.58 7.90 -30.53
CA LEU A 68 -23.73 8.61 -31.09
C LEU A 68 -24.86 8.77 -30.07
N THR A 69 -25.12 7.76 -29.25
CA THR A 69 -26.16 7.82 -28.22
C THR A 69 -25.77 8.76 -27.08
N MET A 70 -24.49 8.80 -26.66
CA MET A 70 -24.02 9.80 -25.69
C MET A 70 -24.20 11.23 -26.21
N LEU A 71 -23.85 11.47 -27.48
CA LEU A 71 -24.04 12.76 -28.13
C LEU A 71 -25.53 13.14 -28.22
N GLN A 72 -26.40 12.17 -28.52
CA GLN A 72 -27.86 12.38 -28.50
C GLN A 72 -28.36 12.76 -27.10
N TRP A 73 -27.89 12.08 -26.04
CA TRP A 73 -28.25 12.43 -24.67
C TRP A 73 -27.76 13.83 -24.27
N LEU A 74 -26.64 14.31 -24.80
CA LEU A 74 -26.17 15.69 -24.60
C LEU A 74 -27.06 16.74 -25.29
N GLN A 75 -27.90 16.35 -26.25
CA GLN A 75 -28.89 17.23 -26.90
C GLN A 75 -30.24 17.25 -26.19
N LEU A 76 -30.45 16.42 -25.17
CA LEU A 76 -31.71 16.43 -24.44
C LEU A 76 -31.99 17.81 -23.81
N PRO A 77 -33.28 18.16 -23.65
CA PRO A 77 -33.68 19.39 -22.99
C PRO A 77 -33.07 19.53 -21.59
N GLU A 78 -32.99 20.77 -21.12
CA GLU A 78 -32.67 21.06 -19.73
C GLU A 78 -33.68 20.35 -18.82
N GLY A 79 -33.20 19.83 -17.69
CA GLY A 79 -34.00 18.99 -16.81
C GLY A 79 -34.04 17.52 -17.21
N GLU A 80 -33.83 17.13 -18.47
CA GLU A 80 -33.72 15.72 -18.91
C GLU A 80 -32.28 15.25 -19.13
N ARG A 81 -31.42 16.17 -19.58
CA ARG A 81 -30.01 15.90 -19.91
C ARG A 81 -29.20 15.41 -18.70
N PRO A 82 -28.47 14.28 -18.82
CA PRO A 82 -27.50 13.82 -17.82
C PRO A 82 -26.29 14.77 -17.66
N TYR A 83 -25.57 14.63 -16.56
CA TYR A 83 -24.29 15.32 -16.30
C TYR A 83 -23.15 14.33 -16.06
N VAL A 84 -23.48 13.07 -15.80
CA VAL A 84 -22.52 11.97 -15.70
C VAL A 84 -22.75 11.03 -16.88
N TYR A 85 -21.70 10.83 -17.67
CA TYR A 85 -21.71 9.94 -18.82
C TYR A 85 -20.60 8.90 -18.67
N ALA A 86 -20.90 7.63 -18.95
CA ALA A 86 -19.90 6.58 -19.02
C ALA A 86 -20.06 5.75 -20.28
N MET A 87 -18.94 5.45 -20.94
CA MET A 87 -18.83 4.51 -22.04
C MET A 87 -17.62 3.62 -21.80
N HIS A 88 -17.78 2.36 -22.18
CA HIS A 88 -16.78 1.32 -22.05
C HIS A 88 -16.40 0.80 -23.43
N SER A 89 -15.13 0.46 -23.63
CA SER A 89 -14.64 -0.28 -24.79
C SER A 89 -14.02 -1.59 -24.31
N GLU A 90 -14.42 -2.71 -24.89
CA GLU A 90 -13.80 -4.02 -24.63
C GLU A 90 -12.39 -4.14 -25.23
N GLN A 91 -11.95 -3.12 -25.98
CA GLN A 91 -10.62 -3.02 -26.56
C GLN A 91 -9.78 -1.97 -25.81
N PRO A 92 -8.45 -2.18 -25.71
CA PRO A 92 -7.65 -3.18 -26.43
C PRO A 92 -7.55 -4.56 -25.75
N ASP A 93 -8.26 -4.79 -24.64
CA ASP A 93 -8.17 -6.00 -23.83
C ASP A 93 -8.31 -7.31 -24.62
N ILE A 94 -9.40 -7.46 -25.38
CA ILE A 94 -9.66 -8.70 -26.15
C ILE A 94 -8.53 -9.00 -27.13
N TYR A 95 -8.03 -8.01 -27.85
CA TYR A 95 -6.89 -8.23 -28.76
C TYR A 95 -5.58 -8.43 -28.00
N GLY A 96 -5.39 -7.77 -26.85
CA GLY A 96 -4.24 -7.97 -25.97
C GLY A 96 -4.15 -9.42 -25.50
N HIS A 97 -5.27 -10.02 -25.09
CA HIS A 97 -5.33 -11.44 -24.76
C HIS A 97 -5.00 -12.34 -25.95
N LYS A 98 -5.56 -12.07 -27.13
CA LYS A 98 -5.38 -12.93 -28.31
C LYS A 98 -3.96 -12.87 -28.89
N MET A 99 -3.38 -11.68 -28.93
CA MET A 99 -2.18 -11.38 -29.71
C MET A 99 -0.95 -11.10 -28.86
N GLY A 100 -1.13 -10.80 -27.57
CA GLY A 100 -0.08 -10.36 -26.66
C GLY A 100 0.20 -8.84 -26.79
N PRO A 101 0.64 -8.17 -25.70
CA PRO A 101 0.78 -6.72 -25.64
C PRO A 101 1.85 -6.15 -26.58
N MET A 102 2.80 -6.96 -27.05
CA MET A 102 3.91 -6.55 -27.92
C MET A 102 3.64 -6.81 -29.41
N SER A 103 2.46 -7.32 -29.77
CA SER A 103 2.14 -7.63 -31.18
C SER A 103 1.89 -6.37 -32.00
N ALA A 104 2.54 -6.26 -33.17
CA ALA A 104 2.31 -5.18 -34.13
C ALA A 104 0.85 -5.14 -34.64
N GLU A 105 0.11 -6.25 -34.53
CA GLU A 105 -1.29 -6.32 -34.90
C GLU A 105 -2.20 -5.51 -33.96
N LEU A 106 -1.74 -5.16 -32.75
CA LEU A 106 -2.45 -4.26 -31.83
C LEU A 106 -2.53 -2.81 -32.33
N ASN A 107 -1.66 -2.42 -33.28
CA ASN A 107 -1.67 -1.06 -33.83
C ASN A 107 -3.03 -0.69 -34.45
N ASN A 108 -3.69 -1.64 -35.13
CA ASN A 108 -4.97 -1.36 -35.77
C ASN A 108 -6.12 -1.20 -34.75
N PRO A 109 -6.33 -2.12 -33.78
CA PRO A 109 -7.25 -1.90 -32.67
C PRO A 109 -7.05 -0.57 -31.94
N LEU A 110 -5.80 -0.18 -31.67
CA LEU A 110 -5.50 1.10 -31.03
C LEU A 110 -5.93 2.30 -31.89
N ARG A 111 -5.64 2.28 -33.20
CA ARG A 111 -6.12 3.31 -34.15
C ARG A 111 -7.65 3.36 -34.23
N VAL A 112 -8.33 2.24 -34.09
CA VAL A 112 -9.81 2.20 -34.05
C VAL A 112 -10.31 2.91 -32.79
N ILE A 113 -9.75 2.61 -31.61
CA ILE A 113 -10.13 3.29 -30.37
C ILE A 113 -9.86 4.80 -30.46
N ASP A 114 -8.70 5.20 -30.98
CA ASP A 114 -8.36 6.61 -31.20
C ASP A 114 -9.38 7.30 -32.13
N ARG A 115 -9.80 6.64 -33.21
CA ARG A 115 -10.86 7.15 -34.09
C ARG A 115 -12.20 7.31 -33.37
N ILE A 116 -12.58 6.37 -32.50
CA ILE A 116 -13.80 6.47 -31.68
C ILE A 116 -13.72 7.67 -30.74
N ILE A 117 -12.56 7.92 -30.13
CA ILE A 117 -12.33 9.12 -29.31
C ILE A 117 -12.44 10.38 -30.18
N GLY A 118 -11.86 10.38 -31.39
CA GLY A 118 -11.99 11.45 -32.37
C GLY A 118 -13.44 11.77 -32.72
N GLN A 119 -14.27 10.75 -32.96
CA GLN A 119 -15.71 10.90 -33.22
C GLN A 119 -16.44 11.59 -32.05
N LEU A 120 -16.11 11.23 -30.80
CA LEU A 120 -16.65 11.91 -29.62
C LEU A 120 -16.26 13.39 -29.62
N MET A 121 -14.98 13.69 -29.82
CA MET A 121 -14.46 15.07 -29.82
C MET A 121 -15.05 15.92 -30.95
N ASP A 122 -15.19 15.36 -32.15
CA ASP A 122 -15.82 16.02 -33.30
C ASP A 122 -17.30 16.28 -33.05
N GLY A 123 -18.03 15.32 -32.49
CA GLY A 123 -19.43 15.50 -32.09
C GLY A 123 -19.59 16.61 -31.05
N LEU A 124 -18.75 16.59 -30.00
CA LEU A 124 -18.72 17.66 -29.01
C LEU A 124 -18.36 19.02 -29.63
N LYS A 125 -17.50 19.06 -30.65
CA LYS A 125 -17.14 20.29 -31.35
C LYS A 125 -18.30 20.84 -32.17
N GLN A 126 -19.00 19.98 -32.92
CA GLN A 126 -20.20 20.34 -33.67
C GLN A 126 -21.29 20.92 -32.75
N MET A 127 -21.41 20.38 -31.54
CA MET A 127 -22.35 20.87 -30.51
C MET A 127 -21.82 22.07 -29.70
N ARG A 128 -20.62 22.58 -30.00
CA ARG A 128 -19.94 23.64 -29.23
C ARG A 128 -19.68 23.29 -27.75
N LEU A 129 -19.66 22.00 -27.41
CA LEU A 129 -19.41 21.46 -26.07
C LEU A 129 -17.97 21.02 -25.82
N HIS A 130 -17.12 20.94 -26.85
CA HIS A 130 -15.72 20.49 -26.75
C HIS A 130 -14.84 21.28 -25.77
N ARG A 131 -15.25 22.49 -25.36
CA ARG A 131 -14.56 23.33 -24.34
C ARG A 131 -15.36 23.45 -23.03
N CYS A 132 -16.46 22.71 -22.90
CA CYS A 132 -17.37 22.72 -21.76
C CYS A 132 -17.30 21.41 -20.98
N VAL A 133 -17.27 20.27 -21.68
CA VAL A 133 -17.26 18.94 -21.07
C VAL A 133 -15.89 18.63 -20.47
N ASN A 134 -15.87 18.07 -19.26
CA ASN A 134 -14.71 17.39 -18.70
C ASN A 134 -14.74 15.92 -19.13
N ILE A 135 -13.63 15.41 -19.64
CA ILE A 135 -13.44 14.04 -20.13
C ILE A 135 -12.34 13.40 -19.28
N ILE A 136 -12.63 12.21 -18.77
CA ILE A 136 -11.64 11.31 -18.19
C ILE A 136 -11.53 10.11 -19.13
N LEU A 137 -10.38 9.96 -19.78
CA LEU A 137 -10.01 8.73 -20.47
C LEU A 137 -9.17 7.90 -19.49
N VAL A 138 -9.63 6.70 -19.19
CA VAL A 138 -9.03 5.86 -18.14
C VAL A 138 -9.14 4.39 -18.52
N GLY A 139 -8.10 3.62 -18.23
CA GLY A 139 -8.14 2.16 -18.30
C GLY A 139 -8.37 1.54 -16.92
N ASP A 140 -8.81 0.28 -16.91
CA ASP A 140 -9.01 -0.50 -15.70
C ASP A 140 -7.73 -1.25 -15.25
N HIS A 141 -6.95 -1.77 -16.20
CA HIS A 141 -5.67 -2.43 -15.98
C HIS A 141 -4.76 -2.37 -17.22
N GLY A 142 -3.55 -2.93 -17.10
CA GLY A 142 -2.64 -3.18 -18.21
C GLY A 142 -2.77 -4.59 -18.79
N MET A 143 -1.72 -5.07 -19.48
CA MET A 143 -1.67 -6.38 -20.14
C MET A 143 -0.22 -6.91 -20.15
N GLU A 144 -0.02 -8.18 -19.84
CA GLU A 144 1.29 -8.85 -19.82
C GLU A 144 1.35 -10.00 -20.84
N GLU A 145 2.53 -10.31 -21.34
CA GLU A 145 2.75 -11.50 -22.17
C GLU A 145 2.52 -12.78 -21.38
N ALA A 146 1.54 -13.59 -21.78
CA ALA A 146 1.22 -14.84 -21.11
C ALA A 146 1.18 -15.98 -22.14
N HIS A 147 1.69 -17.15 -21.78
CA HIS A 147 1.71 -18.32 -22.65
C HIS A 147 1.46 -19.59 -21.84
N CYS A 148 0.78 -20.57 -22.41
CA CYS A 148 0.43 -21.80 -21.69
C CYS A 148 1.65 -22.68 -21.34
N ASP A 149 2.80 -22.48 -21.99
CA ASP A 149 4.06 -23.12 -21.60
C ASP A 149 4.57 -22.63 -20.24
N ARG A 150 4.17 -21.42 -19.83
CA ARG A 150 4.48 -20.84 -18.51
C ARG A 150 3.31 -21.04 -17.56
N THR A 151 2.92 -22.30 -17.36
CA THR A 151 1.84 -22.66 -16.42
C THR A 151 2.36 -23.63 -15.36
N GLU A 152 2.25 -23.22 -14.10
CA GLU A 152 2.45 -24.09 -12.94
C GLU A 152 1.16 -24.87 -12.65
N PHE A 153 1.31 -26.16 -12.41
CA PHE A 153 0.17 -27.06 -12.13
C PHE A 153 0.21 -27.56 -10.69
N LEU A 154 -0.84 -27.32 -9.92
CA LEU A 154 -0.92 -27.73 -8.51
C LEU A 154 -0.80 -29.25 -8.32
N SER A 155 -1.17 -30.05 -9.34
CA SER A 155 -0.97 -31.51 -9.34
C SER A 155 0.49 -31.94 -9.22
N ASN A 156 1.44 -31.05 -9.52
CA ASN A 156 2.88 -31.31 -9.36
C ASN A 156 3.38 -31.07 -7.93
N TYR A 157 2.51 -30.54 -7.06
CA TYR A 157 2.85 -30.17 -5.68
C TYR A 157 1.97 -30.90 -4.66
N LEU A 158 0.71 -31.15 -5.00
CA LEU A 158 -0.30 -31.76 -4.13
C LEU A 158 -0.67 -33.14 -4.65
N THR A 159 -0.71 -34.13 -3.74
CA THR A 159 -1.09 -35.52 -4.06
C THR A 159 -2.57 -35.65 -4.48
N ASN A 160 -3.45 -34.85 -3.87
CA ASN A 160 -4.87 -34.78 -4.25
C ASN A 160 -5.29 -33.34 -4.55
N THR A 161 -5.63 -33.07 -5.80
CA THR A 161 -6.17 -31.77 -6.26
C THR A 161 -7.67 -31.83 -6.58
N ASP A 162 -8.33 -32.96 -6.38
CA ASP A 162 -9.76 -33.11 -6.60
C ASP A 162 -10.59 -32.59 -5.44
N ASP A 163 -10.04 -32.60 -4.22
CA ASP A 163 -10.73 -32.06 -3.03
C ASP A 163 -10.74 -30.52 -2.97
N ILE A 164 -10.07 -29.85 -3.91
CA ILE A 164 -9.98 -28.38 -3.96
C ILE A 164 -10.66 -27.79 -5.19
N ILE A 165 -11.07 -26.53 -5.05
CA ILE A 165 -11.44 -25.63 -6.15
C ILE A 165 -10.37 -24.55 -6.22
N LEU A 166 -9.81 -24.37 -7.42
CA LEU A 166 -8.87 -23.31 -7.75
C LEU A 166 -9.55 -22.31 -8.69
N ILE A 167 -9.47 -21.02 -8.37
CA ILE A 167 -9.61 -19.93 -9.33
C ILE A 167 -8.23 -19.73 -9.97
N PRO A 168 -8.02 -20.09 -11.26
CA PRO A 168 -6.70 -20.16 -11.90
C PRO A 168 -6.35 -18.87 -12.65
N GLY A 169 -5.16 -18.85 -13.25
CA GLY A 169 -4.68 -17.79 -14.16
C GLY A 169 -3.49 -17.03 -13.61
N SER A 170 -3.48 -15.71 -13.81
CA SER A 170 -2.50 -14.73 -13.32
C SER A 170 -2.52 -14.50 -11.81
N LEU A 171 -3.46 -15.15 -11.11
CA LEU A 171 -3.54 -15.29 -9.66
C LEU A 171 -4.13 -16.66 -9.32
N GLY A 172 -3.93 -17.13 -8.10
CA GLY A 172 -4.59 -18.34 -7.60
C GLY A 172 -5.41 -18.08 -6.35
N ARG A 173 -6.63 -18.62 -6.27
CA ARG A 173 -7.39 -18.68 -5.01
C ARG A 173 -7.92 -20.08 -4.77
N ILE A 174 -7.63 -20.66 -3.60
CA ILE A 174 -7.95 -22.05 -3.30
C ILE A 174 -8.97 -22.12 -2.16
N ARG A 175 -10.03 -22.90 -2.37
CA ARG A 175 -10.95 -23.34 -1.31
C ARG A 175 -11.19 -24.84 -1.38
N SER A 176 -11.72 -25.40 -0.30
CA SER A 176 -12.23 -26.77 -0.31
C SER A 176 -13.39 -26.90 -1.30
N ARG A 177 -13.43 -28.02 -2.04
CA ARG A 177 -14.61 -28.42 -2.83
C ARG A 177 -15.80 -28.76 -1.94
N HIS A 178 -15.52 -29.24 -0.73
CA HIS A 178 -16.50 -29.65 0.26
C HIS A 178 -16.35 -28.73 1.49
N PRO A 179 -17.20 -27.70 1.66
CA PRO A 179 -17.04 -26.69 2.71
C PRO A 179 -16.87 -27.25 4.13
N ASN A 180 -17.52 -28.38 4.42
CA ASN A 180 -17.47 -29.06 5.72
C ASN A 180 -16.43 -30.20 5.78
N ASN A 181 -15.43 -30.22 4.89
CA ASN A 181 -14.41 -31.27 4.90
C ASN A 181 -13.44 -31.07 6.09
N PRO A 182 -13.48 -31.93 7.13
CA PRO A 182 -12.62 -31.76 8.30
C PRO A 182 -11.14 -32.04 7.98
N LYS A 183 -10.84 -32.63 6.82
CA LYS A 183 -9.46 -32.90 6.37
C LYS A 183 -8.81 -31.71 5.67
N TYR A 184 -9.59 -30.68 5.30
CA TYR A 184 -9.05 -29.51 4.63
C TYR A 184 -8.45 -28.54 5.65
N ASP A 185 -7.12 -28.50 5.70
CA ASP A 185 -6.37 -27.51 6.48
C ASP A 185 -5.64 -26.52 5.54
N PRO A 186 -6.08 -25.24 5.49
CA PRO A 186 -5.43 -24.22 4.69
C PRO A 186 -3.94 -24.03 5.00
N LYS A 187 -3.54 -24.17 6.28
CA LYS A 187 -2.14 -24.00 6.68
C LYS A 187 -1.28 -25.12 6.11
N ALA A 188 -1.76 -26.36 6.18
CA ALA A 188 -1.11 -27.52 5.57
C ALA A 188 -1.00 -27.39 4.05
N VAL A 189 -2.05 -26.89 3.38
CA VAL A 189 -2.00 -26.65 1.91
C VAL A 189 -0.96 -25.60 1.56
N VAL A 190 -0.91 -24.47 2.29
CA VAL A 190 0.13 -23.46 2.09
C VAL A 190 1.53 -24.06 2.29
N ALA A 191 1.77 -24.78 3.40
CA ALA A 191 3.05 -25.42 3.66
C ALA A 191 3.47 -26.45 2.59
N ASN A 192 2.50 -27.17 2.02
CA ASN A 192 2.74 -28.12 0.93
C ASN A 192 3.04 -27.44 -0.40
N LEU A 193 2.68 -26.17 -0.57
CA LEU A 193 2.99 -25.36 -1.75
C LEU A 193 4.22 -24.46 -1.57
N THR A 194 4.72 -24.29 -0.36
CA THR A 194 5.84 -23.38 -0.06
C THR A 194 7.18 -23.98 -0.46
N CYS A 195 7.90 -23.29 -1.35
CA CYS A 195 9.30 -23.53 -1.70
C CYS A 195 9.62 -24.99 -2.08
N LYS A 196 8.74 -25.62 -2.88
CA LYS A 196 8.90 -27.03 -3.29
C LYS A 196 9.77 -27.22 -4.52
N LYS A 197 9.98 -26.16 -5.30
CA LYS A 197 10.90 -26.13 -6.44
C LYS A 197 11.83 -24.92 -6.32
N SER A 198 13.05 -25.06 -6.84
CA SER A 198 14.00 -23.94 -6.94
C SER A 198 13.48 -22.81 -7.83
N GLU A 199 12.85 -23.18 -8.96
CA GLU A 199 12.20 -22.26 -9.90
C GLU A 199 10.68 -22.37 -9.75
N GLN A 200 10.15 -21.90 -8.62
CA GLN A 200 8.71 -21.86 -8.39
C GLN A 200 8.14 -20.48 -8.74
N HIS A 201 7.23 -20.43 -9.70
CA HIS A 201 6.71 -19.16 -10.27
C HIS A 201 5.40 -18.67 -9.64
N PHE A 202 5.12 -19.11 -8.41
CA PHE A 202 4.05 -18.56 -7.57
C PHE A 202 4.40 -18.71 -6.10
N LYS A 203 3.82 -17.87 -5.26
CA LYS A 203 4.00 -17.92 -3.81
C LYS A 203 2.67 -18.08 -3.08
N PRO A 204 2.49 -19.14 -2.27
CA PRO A 204 1.27 -19.33 -1.49
C PRO A 204 1.26 -18.43 -0.25
N TYR A 205 0.11 -17.84 0.03
CA TYR A 205 -0.16 -17.03 1.21
C TYR A 205 -1.49 -17.44 1.83
N LEU A 206 -1.54 -17.44 3.16
CA LEU A 206 -2.81 -17.15 3.81
C LEU A 206 -3.12 -15.67 3.58
N LYS A 207 -4.36 -15.32 3.27
CA LYS A 207 -4.72 -13.97 2.81
C LYS A 207 -4.28 -12.84 3.76
N GLN A 208 -4.25 -13.08 5.07
CA GLN A 208 -3.79 -12.10 6.06
C GLN A 208 -2.28 -11.81 6.02
N HIS A 209 -1.49 -12.66 5.35
CA HIS A 209 -0.05 -12.48 5.15
C HIS A 209 0.30 -11.85 3.79
N LEU A 210 -0.70 -11.56 2.94
CA LEU A 210 -0.46 -10.81 1.71
C LEU A 210 0.07 -9.40 2.04
N PRO A 211 0.89 -8.80 1.15
CA PRO A 211 1.33 -7.41 1.33
C PRO A 211 0.16 -6.46 1.56
N LYS A 212 0.21 -5.67 2.64
CA LYS A 212 -0.92 -4.83 3.09
C LYS A 212 -1.36 -3.79 2.06
N ARG A 213 -0.45 -3.31 1.21
CA ARG A 213 -0.76 -2.43 0.07
C ARG A 213 -1.80 -2.99 -0.91
N LEU A 214 -2.02 -4.31 -0.92
CA LEU A 214 -3.01 -4.94 -1.81
C LEU A 214 -4.44 -4.75 -1.32
N HIS A 215 -4.66 -4.51 -0.01
CA HIS A 215 -6.01 -4.40 0.59
C HIS A 215 -6.94 -5.52 0.10
N TYR A 216 -6.49 -6.76 0.25
CA TYR A 216 -7.08 -7.96 -0.38
C TYR A 216 -7.20 -9.15 0.60
N ALA A 217 -7.82 -8.92 1.75
CA ALA A 217 -8.05 -9.95 2.78
C ALA A 217 -9.44 -9.89 3.43
N TYR A 218 -9.95 -8.69 3.72
CA TYR A 218 -11.14 -8.44 4.54
C TYR A 218 -12.45 -8.59 3.77
N ASN A 219 -12.63 -9.74 3.12
CA ASN A 219 -13.91 -10.13 2.55
C ASN A 219 -14.08 -11.64 2.60
N ARG A 220 -15.29 -12.08 2.95
CA ARG A 220 -15.64 -13.52 2.98
C ARG A 220 -15.59 -14.19 1.61
N ARG A 221 -15.61 -13.42 0.52
CA ARG A 221 -15.49 -13.88 -0.88
C ARG A 221 -14.04 -14.09 -1.32
N ILE A 222 -13.08 -13.64 -0.51
CA ILE A 222 -11.65 -13.90 -0.72
C ILE A 222 -11.32 -15.17 0.05
N GLU A 223 -11.00 -16.23 -0.68
CA GLU A 223 -10.57 -17.50 -0.12
C GLU A 223 -9.37 -17.35 0.82
N GLU A 224 -9.27 -18.21 1.83
CA GLU A 224 -8.20 -18.14 2.84
C GLU A 224 -6.80 -18.31 2.24
N ILE A 225 -6.68 -19.09 1.17
CA ILE A 225 -5.43 -19.32 0.46
C ILE A 225 -5.40 -18.52 -0.84
N HIS A 226 -4.36 -17.71 -0.99
CA HIS A 226 -4.04 -16.97 -2.21
C HIS A 226 -2.69 -17.41 -2.77
N LEU A 227 -2.55 -17.45 -4.09
CA LEU A 227 -1.29 -17.67 -4.78
C LEU A 227 -0.94 -16.38 -5.53
N LEU A 228 0.11 -15.71 -5.09
CA LEU A 228 0.66 -14.56 -5.81
C LEU A 228 1.55 -15.11 -6.93
N VAL A 229 1.09 -14.99 -8.18
CA VAL A 229 1.75 -15.59 -9.34
C VAL A 229 2.76 -14.59 -9.92
N GLU A 230 3.93 -15.09 -10.31
CA GLU A 230 4.95 -14.29 -10.99
C GLU A 230 4.42 -13.78 -12.34
N ARG A 231 4.81 -12.56 -12.74
CA ARG A 231 4.42 -12.01 -14.04
C ARG A 231 4.77 -12.98 -15.18
N LYS A 232 3.96 -12.98 -16.24
CA LYS A 232 4.06 -13.89 -17.40
C LYS A 232 3.76 -15.37 -17.13
N TRP A 233 3.55 -15.77 -15.88
CA TRP A 233 3.20 -17.14 -15.50
C TRP A 233 1.72 -17.27 -15.16
N HIS A 234 1.20 -18.48 -15.26
CA HIS A 234 -0.12 -18.87 -14.77
C HIS A 234 -0.03 -19.99 -13.75
N VAL A 235 -1.08 -20.12 -12.94
CA VAL A 235 -1.34 -21.31 -12.12
C VAL A 235 -2.63 -21.99 -12.55
N ALA A 236 -2.59 -23.32 -12.66
CA ALA A 236 -3.73 -24.16 -12.98
C ALA A 236 -3.78 -25.41 -12.07
N ARG A 237 -4.93 -26.07 -12.01
CA ARG A 237 -5.15 -27.18 -11.05
C ARG A 237 -4.45 -28.47 -11.47
N LYS A 238 -4.63 -28.86 -12.74
CA LYS A 238 -4.12 -30.12 -13.33
C LYS A 238 -3.64 -29.88 -14.75
N VAL A 239 -2.69 -30.68 -15.21
CA VAL A 239 -2.24 -30.68 -16.61
C VAL A 239 -3.41 -31.16 -17.49
N PRO A 240 -3.78 -30.46 -18.57
CA PRO A 240 -4.84 -30.89 -19.47
C PRO A 240 -4.45 -32.16 -20.25
N GLU A 241 -5.41 -33.04 -20.51
CA GLU A 241 -5.24 -34.21 -21.39
C GLU A 241 -5.32 -33.75 -22.86
N GLY A 242 -4.30 -34.05 -23.67
CA GLY A 242 -4.26 -33.72 -25.10
C GLY A 242 -3.30 -32.57 -25.48
N ARG A 243 -3.40 -32.08 -26.72
CA ARG A 243 -2.52 -31.01 -27.23
C ARG A 243 -2.79 -29.70 -26.51
N ARG A 244 -1.73 -29.07 -26.01
CA ARG A 244 -1.76 -27.73 -25.42
C ARG A 244 -1.91 -26.70 -26.54
N HIS A 245 -3.08 -26.08 -26.63
CA HIS A 245 -3.27 -24.87 -27.42
C HIS A 245 -3.51 -23.72 -26.44
N CYS A 246 -2.64 -22.71 -26.47
CA CYS A 246 -2.70 -21.66 -25.46
C CYS A 246 -3.94 -20.78 -25.62
N GLY A 247 -4.44 -20.55 -26.85
CA GLY A 247 -5.65 -19.75 -27.09
C GLY A 247 -5.56 -18.27 -26.67
N PHE A 248 -4.48 -17.87 -26.02
CA PHE A 248 -4.11 -16.52 -25.61
C PHE A 248 -2.58 -16.35 -25.70
N ALA A 249 -2.15 -15.10 -25.89
CA ALA A 249 -0.77 -14.62 -25.86
C ALA A 249 -0.57 -13.47 -24.86
N GLY A 250 -1.64 -13.02 -24.21
CA GLY A 250 -1.60 -12.04 -23.13
C GLY A 250 -2.60 -12.37 -22.01
N ASP A 251 -2.29 -11.94 -20.80
CA ASP A 251 -3.19 -12.00 -19.65
C ASP A 251 -2.83 -10.90 -18.63
N HIS A 252 -3.69 -10.68 -17.64
CA HIS A 252 -3.57 -9.66 -16.61
C HIS A 252 -4.23 -10.15 -15.30
N GLY A 253 -4.03 -9.44 -14.20
CA GLY A 253 -4.51 -9.82 -12.86
C GLY A 253 -3.42 -10.14 -11.84
N TYR A 254 -2.17 -9.93 -12.23
CA TYR A 254 -1.01 -9.98 -11.36
C TYR A 254 -1.00 -8.87 -10.30
N ASP A 255 0.04 -8.85 -9.48
CA ASP A 255 0.34 -7.78 -8.53
C ASP A 255 0.25 -6.37 -9.17
N ASN A 256 -0.55 -5.49 -8.58
CA ASN A 256 -0.90 -4.17 -9.12
C ASN A 256 0.28 -3.20 -9.25
N LYS A 257 1.43 -3.47 -8.59
CA LYS A 257 2.65 -2.66 -8.75
C LYS A 257 3.50 -3.04 -9.95
N ILE A 258 3.17 -4.13 -10.66
CA ILE A 258 3.94 -4.55 -11.83
C ILE A 258 3.72 -3.55 -12.97
N ASN A 259 4.79 -3.17 -13.68
CA ASN A 259 4.74 -2.18 -14.77
C ASN A 259 3.74 -2.53 -15.87
N SER A 260 3.67 -3.80 -16.29
CA SER A 260 2.72 -4.27 -17.32
C SER A 260 1.26 -4.22 -16.85
N MET A 261 1.00 -4.09 -15.55
CA MET A 261 -0.36 -3.93 -14.99
C MET A 261 -0.77 -2.46 -14.82
N GLN A 262 0.15 -1.51 -15.01
CA GLN A 262 -0.20 -0.09 -14.99
C GLN A 262 -1.13 0.26 -16.15
N THR A 263 -1.96 1.28 -15.98
CA THR A 263 -2.96 1.67 -16.97
C THR A 263 -2.98 3.19 -17.18
N ILE A 264 -3.74 3.65 -18.17
CA ILE A 264 -3.74 5.05 -18.59
C ILE A 264 -4.71 5.90 -17.77
N PHE A 265 -4.36 7.18 -17.63
CA PHE A 265 -5.27 8.24 -17.22
C PHE A 265 -4.97 9.51 -18.02
N LEU A 266 -6.02 10.17 -18.53
CA LEU A 266 -5.96 11.48 -19.16
C LEU A 266 -7.22 12.28 -18.77
N GLY A 267 -7.00 13.42 -18.11
CA GLY A 267 -8.04 14.41 -17.83
C GLY A 267 -8.00 15.56 -18.84
N TYR A 268 -9.11 15.82 -19.52
CA TYR A 268 -9.27 16.92 -20.47
C TYR A 268 -10.53 17.73 -20.14
N GLY A 269 -10.48 19.06 -20.30
CA GLY A 269 -11.64 19.92 -20.12
C GLY A 269 -11.33 21.19 -19.31
N PRO A 270 -12.35 22.02 -19.05
CA PRO A 270 -12.16 23.31 -18.39
C PRO A 270 -11.61 23.20 -16.97
N THR A 271 -11.87 22.10 -16.26
CA THR A 271 -11.50 21.96 -14.83
C THR A 271 -10.10 21.37 -14.66
N PHE A 272 -9.61 20.58 -15.61
CA PHE A 272 -8.27 20.00 -15.58
C PHE A 272 -7.21 21.00 -16.03
N LYS A 273 -6.00 20.92 -15.45
CA LYS A 273 -4.87 21.76 -15.87
C LYS A 273 -4.47 21.50 -17.33
N PHE A 274 -3.94 22.52 -17.98
CA PHE A 274 -3.47 22.43 -19.37
C PHE A 274 -2.06 21.84 -19.43
N LYS A 275 -1.78 20.96 -20.41
CA LYS A 275 -0.44 20.44 -20.72
C LYS A 275 0.39 20.08 -19.47
N THR A 276 -0.25 19.41 -18.50
CA THR A 276 0.36 19.09 -17.21
C THR A 276 0.54 17.59 -17.09
N LYS A 277 1.78 17.13 -16.89
CA LYS A 277 2.09 15.77 -16.46
C LYS A 277 2.03 15.71 -14.93
N VAL A 278 1.43 14.67 -14.39
CA VAL A 278 1.33 14.44 -12.94
C VAL A 278 2.00 13.11 -12.58
N PRO A 279 2.44 12.92 -11.32
CA PRO A 279 2.95 11.64 -10.85
C PRO A 279 1.91 10.52 -10.96
N ALA A 280 2.36 9.27 -10.92
CA ALA A 280 1.47 8.12 -10.83
C ALA A 280 0.62 8.18 -9.56
N PHE A 281 -0.61 7.69 -9.65
CA PHE A 281 -1.57 7.63 -8.54
C PHE A 281 -2.50 6.43 -8.70
N GLU A 282 -3.20 6.05 -7.64
CA GLU A 282 -4.10 4.89 -7.65
C GLU A 282 -5.51 5.26 -8.14
N ASN A 283 -6.14 4.36 -8.90
CA ASN A 283 -7.49 4.58 -9.44
C ASN A 283 -8.57 4.76 -8.36
N VAL A 284 -8.31 4.35 -7.11
CA VAL A 284 -9.23 4.55 -5.98
C VAL A 284 -9.50 6.04 -5.72
N GLU A 285 -8.55 6.91 -6.04
CA GLU A 285 -8.62 8.36 -5.84
C GLU A 285 -9.61 9.05 -6.82
N LEU A 286 -9.87 8.44 -7.98
CA LEU A 286 -10.67 9.05 -9.06
C LEU A 286 -12.14 9.29 -8.68
N TYR A 287 -12.69 8.53 -7.72
CA TYR A 287 -14.07 8.75 -7.30
C TYR A 287 -14.26 10.12 -6.63
N ASN A 288 -13.29 10.57 -5.82
CA ASN A 288 -13.32 11.90 -5.22
C ASN A 288 -13.18 12.99 -6.29
N VAL A 289 -12.25 12.82 -7.24
CA VAL A 289 -12.07 13.76 -8.36
C VAL A 289 -13.35 13.88 -9.20
N MET A 290 -13.99 12.76 -9.55
CA MET A 290 -15.26 12.79 -10.28
C MET A 290 -16.36 13.49 -9.48
N CYS A 291 -16.42 13.31 -8.17
CA CYS A 291 -17.35 14.06 -7.32
C CYS A 291 -17.06 15.56 -7.35
N ASP A 292 -15.79 15.97 -7.24
CA ASP A 292 -15.39 17.38 -7.31
C ASP A 292 -15.73 18.01 -8.68
N LEU A 293 -15.51 17.30 -9.79
CA LEU A 293 -15.87 17.79 -11.13
C LEU A 293 -17.37 18.05 -11.30
N LEU A 294 -18.21 17.40 -10.49
CA LEU A 294 -19.66 17.47 -10.53
C LEU A 294 -20.26 18.29 -9.37
N GLY A 295 -19.42 18.82 -8.48
CA GLY A 295 -19.89 19.51 -7.26
C GLY A 295 -20.63 18.59 -6.27
N LEU A 296 -20.32 17.29 -6.29
CA LEU A 296 -20.94 16.28 -5.44
C LEU A 296 -20.15 16.08 -4.14
N LYS A 297 -20.85 15.78 -3.05
CA LYS A 297 -20.25 15.23 -1.84
C LYS A 297 -19.98 13.72 -2.05
N PRO A 298 -18.73 13.24 -1.99
CA PRO A 298 -18.43 11.83 -2.10
C PRO A 298 -18.98 11.03 -0.91
N ALA A 299 -19.40 9.78 -1.16
CA ALA A 299 -19.64 8.82 -0.09
C ALA A 299 -18.30 8.38 0.56
N PRO A 300 -18.31 7.82 1.79
CA PRO A 300 -17.12 7.23 2.39
C PRO A 300 -16.46 6.23 1.45
N ASN A 301 -15.16 6.41 1.22
CA ASN A 301 -14.39 5.65 0.26
C ASN A 301 -12.91 5.60 0.67
N ASN A 302 -12.10 4.79 -0.01
CA ASN A 302 -10.69 4.59 0.34
C ASN A 302 -9.74 5.64 -0.26
N GLY A 303 -10.21 6.49 -1.17
CA GLY A 303 -9.42 7.59 -1.71
C GLY A 303 -9.19 8.69 -0.67
N THR A 304 -8.03 9.32 -0.72
CA THR A 304 -7.64 10.44 0.14
C THR A 304 -8.06 11.77 -0.48
N HIS A 305 -9.25 12.29 -0.12
CA HIS A 305 -9.82 13.50 -0.74
C HIS A 305 -8.87 14.71 -0.62
N GLY A 306 -8.43 15.24 -1.76
CA GLY A 306 -7.46 16.33 -1.84
C GLY A 306 -6.07 15.92 -2.37
N SER A 307 -5.73 14.62 -2.35
CA SER A 307 -4.45 14.08 -2.89
C SER A 307 -4.23 14.48 -4.36
N LEU A 308 -5.31 14.45 -5.16
CA LEU A 308 -5.32 14.77 -6.58
C LEU A 308 -5.73 16.21 -6.90
N ASN A 309 -5.75 17.13 -5.92
CA ASN A 309 -6.05 18.54 -6.19
C ASN A 309 -5.11 19.16 -7.23
N HIS A 310 -3.87 18.65 -7.33
CA HIS A 310 -2.89 19.12 -8.28
C HIS A 310 -3.23 18.81 -9.76
N LEU A 311 -4.25 17.99 -10.04
CA LEU A 311 -4.80 17.75 -11.39
C LEU A 311 -5.72 18.90 -11.86
N LEU A 312 -6.34 19.62 -10.91
CA LEU A 312 -7.41 20.57 -11.17
C LEU A 312 -6.89 22.01 -11.20
N ARG A 313 -7.48 22.86 -12.05
CA ARG A 313 -7.18 24.30 -12.10
C ARG A 313 -7.71 25.02 -10.87
N THR A 314 -8.92 24.64 -10.46
CA THR A 314 -9.63 25.25 -9.32
C THR A 314 -10.21 24.11 -8.47
N PRO A 315 -9.43 23.58 -7.52
CA PRO A 315 -9.91 22.52 -6.63
C PRO A 315 -11.07 23.02 -5.77
N LEU A 316 -12.21 22.33 -5.82
CA LEU A 316 -13.37 22.65 -4.96
C LEU A 316 -13.13 22.23 -3.51
N HIS A 317 -12.56 21.05 -3.30
CA HIS A 317 -12.27 20.54 -1.96
C HIS A 317 -10.97 21.11 -1.42
N ARG A 318 -11.04 21.71 -0.23
CA ARG A 318 -9.88 22.14 0.55
C ARG A 318 -9.70 21.19 1.73
N PRO A 319 -8.72 20.28 1.69
CA PRO A 319 -8.55 19.31 2.76
C PRO A 319 -8.13 20.00 4.05
N THR A 320 -8.63 19.52 5.18
CA THR A 320 -8.27 19.98 6.52
C THR A 320 -7.56 18.86 7.25
N MET A 321 -6.50 19.21 7.98
CA MET A 321 -5.74 18.25 8.77
C MET A 321 -6.61 17.70 9.91
N PRO A 322 -6.63 16.36 10.14
CA PRO A 322 -7.38 15.77 11.25
C PRO A 322 -6.98 16.36 12.60
N GLU A 323 -7.94 16.52 13.50
CA GLU A 323 -7.65 16.95 14.87
C GLU A 323 -6.99 15.81 15.66
N GLU A 324 -5.98 16.16 16.46
CA GLU A 324 -5.36 15.20 17.38
C GLU A 324 -6.35 14.85 18.49
N VAL A 325 -6.59 13.55 18.69
CA VAL A 325 -7.56 13.05 19.68
C VAL A 325 -6.90 12.87 21.05
N SER A 326 -5.69 12.31 21.07
CA SER A 326 -4.93 12.13 22.31
C SER A 326 -3.70 13.01 22.30
N ARG A 327 -3.60 13.91 23.28
CA ARG A 327 -2.38 14.69 23.53
C ARG A 327 -1.43 13.88 24.42
N PRO A 328 -0.11 14.05 24.27
CA PRO A 328 0.84 13.33 25.10
C PRO A 328 0.76 13.82 26.55
N THR A 329 0.91 12.89 27.49
CA THR A 329 1.02 13.20 28.91
C THR A 329 2.41 13.77 29.20
N ALA A 330 2.52 14.69 30.16
CA ALA A 330 3.81 15.18 30.61
C ALA A 330 4.61 14.03 31.24
N SER A 331 5.82 13.81 30.73
CA SER A 331 6.77 12.82 31.26
C SER A 331 7.36 13.33 32.57
N GLY A 332 6.67 13.09 33.69
CA GLY A 332 7.18 13.34 35.04
C GLY A 332 7.87 12.11 35.63
N LEU A 333 8.71 12.30 36.66
CA LEU A 333 9.27 11.17 37.42
C LEU A 333 8.15 10.29 37.96
N ALA A 334 8.13 9.03 37.54
CA ALA A 334 7.33 8.02 38.19
C ALA A 334 7.94 7.72 39.57
N SER A 335 7.11 7.53 40.60
CA SER A 335 7.56 6.95 41.87
C SER A 335 8.32 5.66 41.58
N THR A 336 9.53 5.52 42.15
CA THR A 336 10.33 4.29 42.07
C THR A 336 9.57 3.15 42.73
N GLY A 337 8.73 2.47 41.97
CA GLY A 337 8.14 1.20 42.35
C GLY A 337 9.24 0.15 42.41
N THR A 338 9.17 -0.70 43.43
CA THR A 338 10.13 -1.77 43.74
C THR A 338 9.95 -3.03 42.90
N ASP A 339 9.15 -2.98 41.83
CA ASP A 339 8.87 -4.16 41.01
C ASP A 339 10.09 -4.52 40.14
N ASP A 340 10.68 -5.66 40.43
CA ASP A 340 11.79 -6.22 39.67
C ASP A 340 11.31 -6.70 38.30
N LEU A 341 11.58 -5.91 37.26
CA LEU A 341 11.32 -6.27 35.85
C LEU A 341 12.23 -7.41 35.35
N GLY A 342 13.16 -7.89 36.19
CA GLY A 342 14.14 -8.93 35.87
C GLY A 342 15.05 -8.54 34.71
N CYS A 343 15.28 -7.25 34.49
CA CYS A 343 16.16 -6.75 33.45
C CYS A 343 17.56 -6.53 34.03
N SER A 344 18.60 -7.00 33.34
CA SER A 344 19.98 -6.89 33.79
C SER A 344 20.83 -6.13 32.77
N CYS A 345 21.75 -5.33 33.26
CA CYS A 345 22.82 -4.70 32.51
C CYS A 345 24.07 -4.69 33.39
N ASP A 346 25.22 -5.07 32.86
CA ASP A 346 26.40 -5.40 33.66
C ASP A 346 27.10 -4.17 34.30
N ASP A 347 26.77 -2.96 33.84
CA ASP A 347 27.42 -1.72 34.29
C ASP A 347 26.51 -0.89 35.23
N LYS A 348 26.48 -1.29 36.51
CA LYS A 348 25.66 -0.65 37.55
C LYS A 348 26.17 0.72 37.99
N ASN A 349 27.41 1.08 37.67
CA ASN A 349 28.11 2.23 38.27
C ASN A 349 27.74 3.60 37.69
N LYS A 350 26.97 3.65 36.59
CA LYS A 350 26.57 4.90 35.91
C LYS A 350 25.06 5.15 35.84
N VAL A 351 24.25 4.31 36.48
CA VAL A 351 22.79 4.33 36.31
C VAL A 351 22.17 5.68 36.69
N GLU A 352 22.63 6.28 37.78
CA GLU A 352 22.08 7.54 38.31
C GLU A 352 22.42 8.75 37.43
N GLU A 353 23.65 8.82 36.92
CA GLU A 353 24.11 9.84 35.96
C GLU A 353 23.36 9.74 34.62
N LEU A 354 23.19 8.53 34.10
CA LEU A 354 22.41 8.27 32.89
C LEU A 354 20.94 8.68 33.07
N ASN A 355 20.35 8.40 34.24
CA ASN A 355 18.98 8.82 34.55
C ASN A 355 18.82 10.33 34.67
N GLN A 356 19.87 11.05 35.10
CA GLN A 356 19.85 12.51 35.17
C GLN A 356 19.87 13.14 33.77
N ARG A 357 20.55 12.52 32.79
CA ARG A 357 20.60 13.00 31.39
C ARG A 357 19.26 12.91 30.67
N LEU A 358 18.44 11.90 31.00
CA LEU A 358 17.07 11.77 30.46
C LEU A 358 16.12 12.92 30.87
N ARG A 359 16.58 13.83 31.75
CA ARG A 359 15.83 14.99 32.25
C ARG A 359 16.15 16.29 31.51
N GLN A 360 17.13 16.28 30.61
CA GLN A 360 17.52 17.48 29.87
C GLN A 360 16.52 17.77 28.74
N ALA A 361 16.19 19.04 28.55
CA ALA A 361 15.42 19.47 27.39
C ALA A 361 16.27 19.24 26.12
N ILE A 362 15.70 18.52 25.16
CA ILE A 362 16.34 18.21 23.89
C ILE A 362 15.55 18.91 22.79
N ASP A 363 16.26 19.46 21.81
CA ASP A 363 15.62 20.01 20.62
C ASP A 363 15.02 18.89 19.76
N ASP A 364 13.71 18.92 19.59
CA ASP A 364 12.96 17.96 18.79
C ASP A 364 13.25 18.08 17.29
N SER A 365 13.75 19.23 16.83
CA SER A 365 13.85 19.58 15.42
C SER A 365 14.66 18.57 14.60
N ARG A 366 15.71 17.99 15.20
CA ARG A 366 16.58 17.03 14.52
C ARG A 366 15.89 15.71 14.22
N ASN A 367 15.19 15.14 15.19
CA ASN A 367 14.60 13.80 15.08
C ASN A 367 13.14 13.81 14.62
N LEU A 368 12.46 14.95 14.75
CA LEU A 368 11.09 15.20 14.29
C LEU A 368 10.99 16.44 13.37
N PRO A 369 11.75 16.51 12.27
CA PRO A 369 11.77 17.69 11.38
C PRO A 369 10.41 17.98 10.74
N TYR A 370 9.53 16.97 10.65
CA TYR A 370 8.19 17.09 10.05
C TYR A 370 7.05 17.17 11.08
N GLY A 371 7.41 17.41 12.33
CA GLY A 371 6.50 17.41 13.47
C GLY A 371 6.19 16.01 13.98
N ARG A 372 5.74 15.96 15.23
CA ARG A 372 5.32 14.72 15.90
C ARG A 372 4.08 14.10 15.20
N PRO A 373 4.03 12.77 15.03
CA PRO A 373 2.80 12.10 14.60
C PRO A 373 1.65 12.38 15.58
N ALA A 374 0.49 12.80 15.09
CA ALA A 374 -0.70 12.96 15.93
C ALA A 374 -1.41 11.62 16.13
N VAL A 375 -1.95 11.41 17.34
CA VAL A 375 -2.68 10.19 17.67
C VAL A 375 -4.19 10.42 17.50
N LEU A 376 -4.81 9.75 16.53
CA LEU A 376 -6.19 9.97 16.10
C LEU A 376 -7.22 9.07 16.82
N PHE A 377 -6.82 8.43 17.92
CA PHE A 377 -7.68 7.60 18.76
C PHE A 377 -7.43 7.89 20.23
N ARG A 378 -8.38 7.51 21.09
CA ARG A 378 -8.26 7.70 22.55
C ARG A 378 -7.27 6.70 23.13
N THR A 379 -6.19 7.19 23.72
CA THR A 379 -5.17 6.40 24.41
C THR A 379 -4.36 7.29 25.34
N LYS A 380 -3.55 6.68 26.21
CA LYS A 380 -2.58 7.38 27.05
C LYS A 380 -1.17 7.06 26.58
N TYR A 381 -0.40 8.09 26.26
CA TYR A 381 0.98 7.95 25.85
C TYR A 381 1.79 9.18 26.26
N SER A 382 3.11 9.04 26.32
CA SER A 382 4.05 10.07 26.75
C SER A 382 5.18 10.24 25.73
N ILE A 383 5.77 11.42 25.64
CA ILE A 383 6.94 11.65 24.78
C ILE A 383 8.22 11.39 25.56
N LEU A 384 9.03 10.46 25.07
CA LEU A 384 10.32 10.12 25.67
C LEU A 384 11.43 10.66 24.76
N HIS A 385 12.15 11.66 25.26
CA HIS A 385 13.27 12.28 24.55
C HIS A 385 14.58 11.57 24.89
N HIS A 386 15.41 11.39 23.87
CA HIS A 386 16.78 10.88 23.98
C HIS A 386 17.66 11.67 23.02
N SER A 387 18.99 11.60 23.18
CA SER A 387 19.90 12.36 22.33
C SER A 387 19.79 11.98 20.85
N ASP A 388 19.55 10.71 20.55
CA ASP A 388 19.59 10.19 19.17
C ASP A 388 18.20 9.82 18.62
N PHE A 389 17.16 9.76 19.45
CA PHE A 389 15.80 9.42 19.02
C PHE A 389 14.72 9.96 19.96
N ILE A 390 13.49 10.03 19.46
CA ILE A 390 12.30 10.44 20.21
C ILE A 390 11.21 9.38 20.00
N SER A 391 10.48 9.01 21.05
CA SER A 391 9.38 8.05 20.94
C SER A 391 8.09 8.53 21.59
N GLY A 392 6.95 8.07 21.05
CA GLY A 392 5.64 8.19 21.67
C GLY A 392 5.26 6.89 22.38
N TYR A 393 5.55 6.80 23.68
CA TYR A 393 5.39 5.58 24.46
C TYR A 393 3.96 5.38 24.96
N SER A 394 3.30 4.29 24.54
CA SER A 394 1.94 3.93 24.94
C SER A 394 1.93 3.20 26.28
N GLU A 395 1.28 3.77 27.29
CA GLU A 395 1.10 3.07 28.57
C GLU A 395 0.22 1.82 28.43
N PRO A 396 -0.92 1.83 27.71
CA PRO A 396 -1.76 0.64 27.57
C PRO A 396 -1.13 -0.53 26.80
N LEU A 397 -0.14 -0.25 25.94
CA LEU A 397 0.56 -1.28 25.16
C LEU A 397 1.93 -1.63 25.74
N SER A 398 2.38 -0.89 26.76
CA SER A 398 3.73 -0.94 27.33
C SER A 398 4.83 -0.87 26.26
N MET A 399 4.63 -0.13 25.17
CA MET A 399 5.61 0.02 24.09
C MET A 399 5.38 1.31 23.28
N PRO A 400 6.38 1.78 22.50
CA PRO A 400 6.17 2.91 21.60
C PRO A 400 5.12 2.65 20.52
N LEU A 401 4.23 3.63 20.30
CA LEU A 401 3.43 3.71 19.07
C LEU A 401 4.31 4.02 17.87
N TRP A 402 5.35 4.82 18.09
CA TRP A 402 6.33 5.22 17.10
C TRP A 402 7.64 5.64 17.77
N THR A 403 8.74 5.47 17.06
CA THR A 403 10.08 5.97 17.37
C THR A 403 10.64 6.67 16.14
N ALA A 404 11.12 7.90 16.31
CA ALA A 404 11.64 8.77 15.27
C ALA A 404 13.12 9.10 15.50
N TYR A 405 13.95 9.02 14.46
CA TYR A 405 15.36 9.38 14.51
C TYR A 405 15.89 9.80 13.14
N ALA A 406 16.91 10.67 13.13
CA ALA A 406 17.56 11.12 11.90
C ALA A 406 18.96 10.53 11.76
N VAL A 407 19.26 10.02 10.57
CA VAL A 407 20.53 9.40 10.22
C VAL A 407 21.20 10.21 9.13
N SER A 408 22.39 10.75 9.42
CA SER A 408 23.19 11.53 8.45
C SER A 408 23.85 10.63 7.41
N ARG A 409 24.27 11.22 6.28
CA ARG A 409 24.98 10.52 5.20
C ARG A 409 26.26 9.81 5.68
N GLN A 410 27.00 10.40 6.61
CA GLN A 410 28.27 9.89 7.14
C GLN A 410 28.08 9.01 8.39
N VAL A 411 26.92 8.39 8.58
CA VAL A 411 26.68 7.57 9.77
C VAL A 411 27.65 6.39 9.84
N GLU A 412 28.22 6.19 11.03
CA GLU A 412 28.99 4.98 11.34
C GLU A 412 28.15 4.01 12.17
N VAL A 413 28.21 2.74 11.78
CA VAL A 413 27.54 1.65 12.49
C VAL A 413 28.61 0.95 13.31
N SER A 414 28.54 1.08 14.63
CA SER A 414 29.51 0.46 15.55
C SER A 414 28.89 -0.77 16.22
N PRO A 415 29.64 -1.88 16.34
CA PRO A 415 29.15 -3.06 17.06
C PRO A 415 28.76 -2.71 18.50
N LEU A 416 27.82 -3.47 19.04
CA LEU A 416 27.48 -3.38 20.46
C LEU A 416 28.59 -4.06 21.27
N PRO A 417 29.12 -3.42 22.33
CA PRO A 417 29.97 -4.09 23.29
C PRO A 417 29.25 -5.30 23.91
N ASP A 418 30.01 -6.33 24.29
CA ASP A 418 29.43 -7.56 24.87
C ASP A 418 28.56 -7.26 26.10
N ALA A 419 28.97 -6.30 26.94
CA ALA A 419 28.22 -5.83 28.11
C ALA A 419 26.82 -5.27 27.77
N LEU A 420 26.58 -4.86 26.52
CA LEU A 420 25.31 -4.32 26.05
C LEU A 420 24.52 -5.30 25.17
N SER A 421 25.09 -6.44 24.80
CA SER A 421 24.50 -7.40 23.85
C SER A 421 23.15 -7.97 24.32
N ASN A 422 23.01 -8.20 25.63
CA ASN A 422 21.79 -8.69 26.29
C ASN A 422 21.26 -7.72 27.34
N CYS A 423 21.75 -6.47 27.31
CA CYS A 423 21.39 -5.47 28.30
C CYS A 423 20.00 -4.88 28.00
N VAL A 424 19.16 -4.81 29.03
CA VAL A 424 17.94 -4.01 29.03
C VAL A 424 17.88 -3.22 30.33
N ARG A 425 17.64 -1.92 30.23
CA ARG A 425 17.59 -1.00 31.38
C ARG A 425 16.17 -0.54 31.66
N PRO A 426 15.70 -0.57 32.91
CA PRO A 426 14.46 0.11 33.29
C PRO A 426 14.51 1.61 32.97
N ASP A 427 13.37 2.18 32.58
CA ASP A 427 13.24 3.62 32.32
C ASP A 427 12.54 4.30 33.49
N THR A 428 13.24 5.16 34.21
CA THR A 428 12.72 5.84 35.42
C THR A 428 11.59 6.83 35.13
N ARG A 429 11.33 7.17 33.87
CA ARG A 429 10.21 8.04 33.46
C ARG A 429 8.90 7.29 33.34
N VAL A 430 8.94 5.96 33.27
CA VAL A 430 7.75 5.11 33.10
C VAL A 430 7.61 4.20 34.32
N PRO A 431 6.45 4.18 35.00
CA PRO A 431 6.23 3.27 36.12
C PRO A 431 6.38 1.80 35.72
N PRO A 432 6.82 0.91 36.63
CA PRO A 432 6.91 -0.52 36.35
C PRO A 432 5.60 -1.15 35.84
N ALA A 433 4.45 -0.70 36.36
CA ALA A 433 3.12 -1.16 35.94
C ALA A 433 2.79 -0.92 34.45
N TYR A 434 3.47 0.04 33.81
CA TYR A 434 3.32 0.35 32.39
C TYR A 434 4.58 0.01 31.58
N SER A 435 5.51 -0.73 32.19
CA SER A 435 6.75 -1.20 31.57
C SER A 435 6.64 -2.67 31.20
N GLN A 436 7.39 -3.10 30.18
CA GLN A 436 7.55 -4.54 29.90
C GLN A 436 8.45 -5.19 30.95
N SER A 437 8.38 -6.52 31.04
CA SER A 437 9.25 -7.32 31.91
C SER A 437 10.17 -8.23 31.10
N CYS A 438 11.46 -8.23 31.44
CA CYS A 438 12.44 -9.15 30.88
C CYS A 438 12.24 -10.59 31.37
N THR A 439 11.53 -10.82 32.48
CA THR A 439 11.15 -12.18 32.91
C THR A 439 10.18 -12.82 31.93
N ASN A 440 9.23 -12.05 31.38
CA ASN A 440 8.23 -12.55 30.44
C ASN A 440 8.90 -13.07 29.15
N TYR A 441 9.87 -12.32 28.63
CA TYR A 441 10.67 -12.76 27.48
C TYR A 441 11.57 -13.96 27.76
N ARG A 442 12.02 -14.15 29.00
CA ARG A 442 12.79 -15.35 29.40
C ARG A 442 11.90 -16.58 29.59
N ALA A 443 10.64 -16.36 29.97
CA ALA A 443 9.65 -17.43 30.15
C ALA A 443 9.08 -17.92 28.81
N ASP A 444 8.98 -17.05 27.82
CA ASP A 444 8.50 -17.40 26.48
C ASP A 444 9.65 -17.96 25.61
N ARG A 445 9.43 -19.12 24.97
CA ARG A 445 10.44 -19.78 24.12
C ARG A 445 10.33 -19.40 22.64
N GLN A 446 9.21 -18.82 22.23
CA GLN A 446 8.92 -18.54 20.82
C GLN A 446 9.26 -17.11 20.44
N ILE A 447 9.11 -16.17 21.36
CA ILE A 447 9.30 -14.74 21.11
C ILE A 447 10.38 -14.15 22.01
N THR A 448 11.08 -13.16 21.48
CA THR A 448 12.10 -12.38 22.20
C THR A 448 11.78 -10.90 22.02
N TYR A 449 12.73 -10.02 22.26
CA TYR A 449 12.58 -8.57 22.05
C TYR A 449 13.57 -8.06 20.99
N GLY A 450 13.20 -6.95 20.36
CA GLY A 450 14.09 -6.11 19.56
C GLY A 450 13.97 -4.65 19.98
N PHE A 451 14.80 -3.78 19.42
CA PHE A 451 14.79 -2.34 19.69
C PHE A 451 14.27 -1.58 18.48
N LEU A 452 13.44 -0.55 18.69
CA LEU A 452 12.98 0.30 17.59
C LEU A 452 14.09 1.23 17.10
N TYR A 453 14.73 1.98 18.01
CA TYR A 453 15.98 2.67 17.72
C TYR A 453 17.17 1.71 17.90
N PRO A 454 18.01 1.49 16.88
CA PRO A 454 19.14 0.57 16.95
C PRO A 454 20.32 1.14 17.78
N PRO A 455 20.76 0.46 18.85
CA PRO A 455 21.93 0.88 19.63
C PRO A 455 23.24 0.98 18.83
N GLN A 456 23.35 0.26 17.70
CA GLN A 456 24.54 0.26 16.85
C GLN A 456 24.78 1.61 16.14
N LEU A 457 23.74 2.45 15.99
CA LEU A 457 23.85 3.79 15.38
C LEU A 457 24.33 4.86 16.35
N SER A 458 24.35 4.58 17.65
CA SER A 458 24.77 5.54 18.66
C SER A 458 26.29 5.73 18.64
N SER A 459 26.74 6.99 18.60
CA SER A 459 28.16 7.34 18.43
C SER A 459 28.99 7.22 19.71
N THR A 460 28.38 7.26 20.89
CA THR A 460 29.06 7.16 22.18
C THR A 460 28.45 6.07 23.06
N ILE A 461 29.23 5.55 24.01
CA ILE A 461 28.77 4.49 24.92
C ILE A 461 27.57 4.94 25.76
N ASP A 462 27.56 6.18 26.24
CA ASP A 462 26.44 6.71 27.02
C ASP A 462 25.14 6.77 26.21
N LYS A 463 25.24 7.11 24.92
CA LYS A 463 24.08 7.12 24.01
C LYS A 463 23.59 5.70 23.71
N LYS A 464 24.50 4.73 23.63
CA LYS A 464 24.13 3.30 23.54
C LYS A 464 23.32 2.84 24.76
N TYR A 465 23.60 3.38 25.95
CA TYR A 465 22.82 3.09 27.16
C TYR A 465 21.38 3.61 27.11
N ASP A 466 21.11 4.70 26.37
CA ASP A 466 19.74 5.20 26.14
C ASP A 466 18.98 4.28 25.18
N ALA A 467 19.68 3.71 24.19
CA ALA A 467 19.08 2.83 23.19
C ALA A 467 18.66 1.45 23.76
N VAL A 468 19.22 1.03 24.89
CA VAL A 468 18.89 -0.25 25.57
C VAL A 468 17.85 -0.09 26.69
N LEU A 469 17.13 1.04 26.74
CA LEU A 469 16.00 1.21 27.66
C LEU A 469 14.84 0.26 27.30
N ILE A 470 14.15 -0.27 28.31
CA ILE A 470 12.94 -1.11 28.18
C ILE A 470 11.82 -0.38 27.43
N THR A 471 11.79 0.94 27.47
CA THR A 471 10.83 1.77 26.72
C THR A 471 11.12 1.84 25.22
N ASN A 472 12.26 1.31 24.76
CA ASN A 472 12.61 1.14 23.34
C ASN A 472 12.43 -0.32 22.87
N THR A 473 12.05 -1.25 23.75
CA THR A 473 11.87 -2.66 23.39
C THR A 473 10.49 -2.97 22.84
N VAL A 474 10.44 -3.89 21.89
CA VAL A 474 9.20 -4.42 21.29
C VAL A 474 9.33 -5.93 21.08
N PRO A 475 8.23 -6.71 21.19
CA PRO A 475 8.30 -8.16 21.07
C PRO A 475 8.52 -8.60 19.61
N MET A 476 9.57 -9.36 19.37
CA MET A 476 9.98 -9.82 18.04
C MET A 476 10.27 -11.32 18.02
N TYR A 477 9.73 -12.03 17.04
CA TYR A 477 10.12 -13.41 16.74
C TYR A 477 11.59 -13.46 16.30
N PRO A 478 12.35 -14.51 16.67
CA PRO A 478 13.73 -14.68 16.23
C PRO A 478 13.89 -14.64 14.70
N ALA A 479 12.94 -15.22 13.96
CA ALA A 479 12.93 -15.17 12.49
C ALA A 479 12.84 -13.72 11.96
N PHE A 480 11.96 -12.91 12.55
CA PHE A 480 11.79 -11.51 12.19
C PHE A 480 13.01 -10.65 12.60
N LYS A 481 13.69 -10.97 13.71
CA LYS A 481 14.93 -10.27 14.10
C LYS A 481 16.03 -10.34 13.04
N ARG A 482 16.03 -11.36 12.17
CA ARG A 482 16.97 -11.41 11.03
C ARG A 482 16.67 -10.29 10.02
N ILE A 483 15.40 -10.10 9.68
CA ILE A 483 14.91 -9.02 8.81
C ILE A 483 15.22 -7.66 9.45
N TRP A 484 14.76 -7.47 10.69
CA TRP A 484 14.89 -6.21 11.41
C TRP A 484 16.34 -5.82 11.67
N GLY A 485 17.16 -6.79 12.09
CA GLY A 485 18.57 -6.59 12.33
C GLY A 485 19.34 -6.24 11.05
N TYR A 486 19.01 -6.86 9.91
CA TYR A 486 19.62 -6.50 8.63
C TYR A 486 19.19 -5.09 8.17
N PHE A 487 17.90 -4.77 8.31
CA PHE A 487 17.39 -3.42 8.04
C PHE A 487 18.18 -2.36 8.84
N GLN A 488 18.25 -2.53 10.17
CA GLN A 488 18.91 -1.57 11.05
C GLN A 488 20.42 -1.46 10.81
N ARG A 489 21.13 -2.58 10.62
CA ARG A 489 22.60 -2.57 10.53
C ARG A 489 23.14 -2.24 9.13
N ALA A 490 22.40 -2.57 8.07
CA ALA A 490 22.86 -2.45 6.69
C ALA A 490 22.02 -1.45 5.89
N LEU A 491 20.69 -1.65 5.83
CA LEU A 491 19.84 -0.85 4.94
C LEU A 491 19.68 0.59 5.40
N VAL A 492 19.63 0.86 6.70
CA VAL A 492 19.59 2.24 7.21
C VAL A 492 20.82 3.04 6.75
N LYS A 493 22.03 2.46 6.85
CA LYS A 493 23.28 3.10 6.37
C LYS A 493 23.25 3.29 4.85
N LYS A 494 22.79 2.28 4.10
CA LYS A 494 22.60 2.35 2.64
C LYS A 494 21.69 3.54 2.26
N TYR A 495 20.48 3.61 2.82
CA TYR A 495 19.53 4.67 2.51
C TYR A 495 20.02 6.05 2.93
N ALA A 496 20.67 6.19 4.09
CA ALA A 496 21.25 7.45 4.51
C ALA A 496 22.35 7.91 3.53
N THR A 497 23.14 6.98 3.01
CA THR A 497 24.22 7.27 2.04
C THR A 497 23.66 7.72 0.70
N GLU A 498 22.67 6.98 0.18
CA GLU A 498 22.06 7.21 -1.14
C GLU A 498 21.18 8.47 -1.18
N ARG A 499 20.54 8.84 -0.06
CA ARG A 499 19.53 9.91 0.01
C ARG A 499 20.02 11.19 0.70
N ASN A 500 21.32 11.30 0.94
CA ASN A 500 21.95 12.41 1.65
C ASN A 500 21.34 12.65 3.04
N GLY A 501 21.27 11.58 3.82
CA GLY A 501 20.59 11.50 5.10
C GLY A 501 19.12 11.09 4.98
N VAL A 502 18.59 10.53 6.06
CA VAL A 502 17.21 10.03 6.12
C VAL A 502 16.64 10.22 7.52
N ASN A 503 15.40 10.69 7.60
CA ASN A 503 14.60 10.61 8.81
C ASN A 503 13.77 9.32 8.78
N ILE A 504 13.80 8.59 9.89
CA ILE A 504 13.20 7.27 10.02
C ILE A 504 12.15 7.32 11.13
N LEU A 505 10.94 6.89 10.80
CA LEU A 505 9.86 6.63 11.76
C LEU A 505 9.51 5.15 11.71
N VAL A 506 9.55 4.47 12.85
CA VAL A 506 9.25 3.05 12.97
C VAL A 506 8.30 2.77 14.12
N GLY A 507 7.56 1.67 14.07
CA GLY A 507 6.69 1.27 15.16
C GLY A 507 5.90 -0.01 14.88
N PRO A 508 5.17 -0.52 15.88
CA PRO A 508 4.34 -1.70 15.76
C PRO A 508 3.00 -1.42 15.05
N ILE A 509 2.42 -2.45 14.43
CA ILE A 509 1.07 -2.48 13.89
C ILE A 509 0.32 -3.67 14.50
N PHE A 510 -0.96 -3.45 14.83
CA PHE A 510 -1.88 -4.48 15.29
C PHE A 510 -3.09 -4.51 14.34
N ASP A 511 -3.21 -5.62 13.60
CA ASP A 511 -4.24 -5.87 12.59
C ASP A 511 -4.53 -7.38 12.50
N TYR A 512 -5.06 -7.94 13.58
CA TYR A 512 -5.37 -9.36 13.77
C TYR A 512 -6.63 -9.81 13.04
N ASN A 513 -7.51 -8.87 12.71
CA ASN A 513 -8.70 -9.12 11.92
C ASN A 513 -8.52 -8.77 10.43
N TYR A 514 -7.29 -8.38 10.03
CA TYR A 514 -6.84 -8.16 8.66
C TYR A 514 -7.73 -7.19 7.86
N ASP A 515 -8.29 -6.19 8.54
CA ASP A 515 -9.18 -5.17 7.95
C ASP A 515 -8.46 -3.92 7.44
N GLY A 516 -7.13 -3.87 7.58
CA GLY A 516 -6.32 -2.75 7.10
C GLY A 516 -6.42 -1.51 7.99
N VAL A 517 -7.00 -1.62 9.19
CA VAL A 517 -7.20 -0.53 10.14
C VAL A 517 -6.65 -0.93 11.52
N ARG A 518 -6.20 0.07 12.29
CA ARG A 518 -5.72 -0.12 13.66
C ARG A 518 -6.72 -0.89 14.53
N ASP A 519 -6.24 -1.99 15.15
CA ASP A 519 -7.03 -2.76 16.12
C ASP A 519 -7.33 -1.99 17.42
N SER A 520 -8.52 -2.23 17.99
CA SER A 520 -8.79 -1.91 19.40
C SER A 520 -8.18 -2.97 20.31
N ALA A 521 -8.12 -2.70 21.62
CA ALA A 521 -7.50 -3.63 22.57
C ALA A 521 -8.16 -5.02 22.56
N GLU A 522 -9.47 -5.07 22.30
CA GLU A 522 -10.27 -6.30 22.25
C GLU A 522 -10.02 -7.15 20.99
N LYS A 523 -9.48 -6.55 19.93
CA LYS A 523 -9.16 -7.27 18.69
C LYS A 523 -7.78 -7.93 18.73
N ILE A 524 -6.89 -7.49 19.63
CA ILE A 524 -5.55 -8.05 19.80
C ILE A 524 -5.66 -9.45 20.41
N LYS A 525 -4.98 -10.45 19.82
CA LYS A 525 -5.17 -11.87 20.17
C LYS A 525 -3.98 -12.56 20.81
N GLU A 526 -2.76 -12.09 20.56
CA GLU A 526 -1.55 -12.79 21.02
C GLU A 526 -0.71 -11.87 21.92
N TYR A 527 -0.16 -12.46 22.99
CA TYR A 527 0.54 -11.74 24.03
C TYR A 527 1.73 -12.56 24.55
N VAL A 528 2.86 -11.91 24.79
CA VAL A 528 4.01 -12.52 25.49
C VAL A 528 3.62 -12.76 26.95
N SER A 529 3.66 -14.02 27.36
CA SER A 529 3.24 -14.45 28.71
C SER A 529 1.86 -13.88 29.13
N GLY A 530 0.95 -13.68 28.17
CA GLY A 530 -0.40 -13.17 28.43
C GLY A 530 -0.52 -11.67 28.75
N THR A 531 0.55 -10.88 28.65
CA THR A 531 0.55 -9.47 29.10
C THR A 531 1.01 -8.46 28.05
N ILE A 532 2.05 -8.76 27.26
CA ILE A 532 2.62 -7.81 26.30
C ILE A 532 2.08 -8.13 24.89
N PRO A 533 1.31 -7.24 24.25
CA PRO A 533 0.67 -7.56 22.98
C PRO A 533 1.71 -7.75 21.86
N ILE A 534 1.51 -8.75 21.00
CA ILE A 534 2.43 -9.06 19.90
C ILE A 534 1.98 -8.31 18.63
N PRO A 535 2.82 -7.46 18.01
CA PRO A 535 2.44 -6.80 16.76
C PRO A 535 2.23 -7.81 15.63
N THR A 536 1.27 -7.57 14.74
CA THR A 536 1.13 -8.39 13.52
C THR A 536 2.12 -7.97 12.45
N HIS A 537 2.54 -6.69 12.47
CA HIS A 537 3.51 -6.11 11.54
C HIS A 537 4.36 -5.05 12.25
N TYR A 538 5.46 -4.65 11.62
CA TYR A 538 6.22 -3.45 11.96
C TYR A 538 6.28 -2.52 10.75
N PHE A 539 6.04 -1.23 10.96
CA PHE A 539 6.17 -0.23 9.90
C PHE A 539 7.53 0.45 9.93
N VAL A 540 7.94 0.90 8.74
CA VAL A 540 9.08 1.79 8.53
C VAL A 540 8.64 2.88 7.57
N VAL A 541 8.88 4.15 7.92
CA VAL A 541 8.71 5.30 7.03
C VAL A 541 10.05 6.03 6.94
N LEU A 542 10.61 6.07 5.72
CA LEU A 542 11.87 6.72 5.39
C LEU A 542 11.59 8.02 4.64
N THR A 543 12.02 9.16 5.18
CA THR A 543 11.82 10.47 4.56
C THR A 543 13.15 11.18 4.32
N SER A 544 13.36 11.69 3.11
CA SER A 544 14.50 12.53 2.73
C SER A 544 14.02 13.73 1.93
N CYS A 545 14.93 14.62 1.56
CA CYS A 545 14.62 15.63 0.55
C CYS A 545 14.47 14.98 -0.83
N LEU A 546 13.56 15.49 -1.66
CA LEU A 546 13.45 15.07 -3.06
C LEU A 546 14.66 15.56 -3.87
N ASP A 547 15.13 16.76 -3.57
CA ASP A 547 16.42 17.28 -4.03
C ASP A 547 17.53 16.66 -3.18
N PHE A 548 18.20 15.64 -3.71
CA PHE A 548 19.24 14.89 -3.01
C PHE A 548 20.50 15.73 -2.71
N THR A 549 20.63 16.94 -3.25
CA THR A 549 21.72 17.85 -2.90
C THR A 549 21.55 18.47 -1.51
N GLN A 550 20.30 18.55 -1.03
CA GLN A 550 19.97 19.01 0.32
C GLN A 550 19.95 17.83 1.29
N ALA A 551 20.45 18.04 2.51
CA ALA A 551 20.38 17.04 3.54
C ALA A 551 18.95 16.93 4.10
N ALA A 552 18.56 15.74 4.58
CA ALA A 552 17.20 15.49 5.04
C ALA A 552 16.75 16.38 6.21
N ASP A 553 17.67 16.86 7.04
CA ASP A 553 17.42 17.74 8.20
C ASP A 553 17.31 19.23 7.83
N THR A 554 17.74 19.61 6.62
CA THR A 554 17.75 20.98 6.11
C THR A 554 16.89 21.15 4.86
N CYS A 555 16.04 20.16 4.55
CA CYS A 555 15.21 20.15 3.36
C CYS A 555 14.19 21.29 3.35
N SER A 556 14.31 22.18 2.36
CA SER A 556 13.40 23.30 2.14
C SER A 556 12.31 23.00 1.10
N GLY A 557 12.54 22.00 0.24
CA GLY A 557 11.72 21.65 -0.92
C GLY A 557 10.71 20.52 -0.69
N PRO A 558 10.22 19.88 -1.77
CA PRO A 558 9.42 18.68 -1.69
C PRO A 558 10.16 17.53 -1.01
N LEU A 559 9.41 16.69 -0.30
CA LEU A 559 9.93 15.50 0.37
C LEU A 559 9.87 14.28 -0.56
N SER A 560 10.76 13.33 -0.32
CA SER A 560 10.69 11.98 -0.87
C SER A 560 10.43 11.00 0.28
N SER A 561 9.46 10.10 0.13
CA SER A 561 9.11 9.12 1.16
C SER A 561 9.06 7.70 0.59
N ALA A 562 9.53 6.74 1.37
CA ALA A 562 9.31 5.31 1.13
C ALA A 562 8.80 4.68 2.43
N ALA A 563 7.78 3.83 2.35
CA ALA A 563 7.25 3.12 3.51
C ALA A 563 7.19 1.62 3.28
N PHE A 564 7.24 0.88 4.39
CA PHE A 564 7.19 -0.58 4.43
C PHE A 564 6.33 -1.03 5.60
N ILE A 565 5.58 -2.12 5.41
CA ILE A 565 4.79 -2.78 6.46
C ILE A 565 5.21 -4.26 6.48
N LEU A 566 6.16 -4.58 7.35
CA LEU A 566 6.82 -5.88 7.35
C LEU A 566 6.03 -6.89 8.21
N PRO A 567 5.67 -8.07 7.68
CA PRO A 567 4.90 -9.05 8.42
C PRO A 567 5.72 -9.65 9.56
N HIS A 568 5.20 -9.57 10.79
CA HIS A 568 5.84 -10.09 11.98
C HIS A 568 5.49 -11.58 12.14
N ARG A 569 6.31 -12.45 11.54
CA ARG A 569 6.05 -13.90 11.47
C ARG A 569 7.08 -14.71 12.26
N PRO A 570 6.68 -15.90 12.77
CA PRO A 570 7.58 -16.79 13.52
C PRO A 570 8.59 -17.54 12.63
N ASN A 571 8.43 -17.46 11.30
CA ASN A 571 9.31 -18.07 10.31
C ASN A 571 9.47 -17.17 9.07
N ASN A 572 10.49 -17.48 8.26
CA ASN A 572 10.79 -16.76 7.01
C ASN A 572 10.40 -17.58 5.77
N ASP A 573 9.38 -18.44 5.90
CA ASP A 573 8.91 -19.36 4.85
C ASP A 573 8.40 -18.63 3.59
N GLU A 574 8.05 -17.35 3.72
CA GLU A 574 7.77 -16.50 2.56
C GLU A 574 8.96 -16.45 1.61
N THR A 575 10.18 -16.53 2.12
CA THR A 575 11.40 -16.32 1.38
C THR A 575 12.20 -17.62 1.29
N CYS A 576 12.14 -18.27 0.12
CA CYS A 576 12.69 -19.61 -0.08
C CYS A 576 14.22 -19.70 0.10
N ASN A 577 14.94 -18.60 -0.10
CA ASN A 577 16.38 -18.51 0.13
C ASN A 577 16.73 -17.93 1.51
N SER A 578 15.81 -17.94 2.48
CA SER A 578 16.06 -17.39 3.81
C SER A 578 17.14 -18.14 4.61
N SER A 579 17.57 -19.33 4.20
CA SER A 579 18.75 -20.02 4.74
C SER A 579 20.06 -19.36 4.34
N GLU A 580 20.07 -18.52 3.30
CA GLU A 580 21.24 -17.75 2.88
C GLU A 580 21.45 -16.50 3.75
N GLU A 581 22.57 -15.82 3.49
CA GLU A 581 22.90 -14.49 4.04
C GLU A 581 21.76 -13.49 3.83
N GLU A 582 21.47 -12.66 4.83
CA GLU A 582 20.32 -11.72 4.77
C GLU A 582 20.38 -10.75 3.59
N SER A 583 21.58 -10.44 3.10
CA SER A 583 21.82 -9.59 1.92
C SER A 583 21.23 -10.14 0.63
N ARG A 584 20.94 -11.44 0.56
CA ARG A 584 20.38 -12.10 -0.63
C ARG A 584 18.86 -12.02 -0.71
N TRP A 585 18.18 -11.61 0.35
CA TRP A 585 16.73 -11.84 0.42
C TRP A 585 15.92 -10.83 1.22
N VAL A 586 16.51 -10.15 2.22
CA VAL A 586 15.76 -9.22 3.08
C VAL A 586 15.29 -7.99 2.30
N GLU A 587 16.12 -7.44 1.41
CA GLU A 587 15.74 -6.27 0.62
C GLU A 587 14.57 -6.59 -0.33
N ASP A 588 14.56 -7.77 -0.95
CA ASP A 588 13.47 -8.21 -1.83
C ASP A 588 12.16 -8.44 -1.06
N LEU A 589 12.24 -8.99 0.16
CA LEU A 589 11.09 -9.07 1.06
C LEU A 589 10.55 -7.68 1.39
N MET A 590 11.42 -6.73 1.77
CA MET A 590 11.00 -5.36 2.05
C MET A 590 10.34 -4.70 0.83
N LYS A 591 10.91 -4.86 -0.37
CA LYS A 591 10.33 -4.36 -1.62
C LYS A 591 8.95 -4.96 -1.93
N MET A 592 8.73 -6.23 -1.61
CA MET A 592 7.42 -6.88 -1.75
C MET A 592 6.37 -6.24 -0.82
N HIS A 593 6.79 -5.94 0.41
CA HIS A 593 6.00 -5.32 1.49
C HIS A 593 6.16 -3.78 1.56
N THR A 594 6.45 -3.14 0.44
CA THR A 594 6.33 -1.68 0.33
C THR A 594 4.88 -1.25 0.60
N ALA A 595 4.70 -0.02 1.05
CA ALA A 595 3.42 0.56 1.41
C ALA A 595 3.41 2.06 1.13
N ARG A 596 2.21 2.65 1.12
CA ARG A 596 2.04 4.10 1.18
C ARG A 596 2.16 4.54 2.63
N VAL A 597 2.54 5.80 2.87
CA VAL A 597 2.44 6.35 4.23
C VAL A 597 0.99 6.34 4.70
N ARG A 598 0.03 6.51 3.79
CA ARG A 598 -1.40 6.40 4.10
C ARG A 598 -1.80 5.02 4.64
N ASP A 599 -1.18 3.94 4.17
CA ASP A 599 -1.44 2.60 4.70
C ASP A 599 -0.95 2.48 6.16
N VAL A 600 0.23 3.05 6.45
CA VAL A 600 0.76 3.14 7.82
C VAL A 600 -0.19 3.93 8.72
N GLU A 601 -0.72 5.07 8.26
CA GLU A 601 -1.67 5.88 9.04
C GLU A 601 -2.97 5.14 9.35
N LEU A 602 -3.51 4.38 8.39
CA LEU A 602 -4.72 3.57 8.59
C LEU A 602 -4.50 2.46 9.64
N LEU A 603 -3.37 1.76 9.54
CA LEU A 603 -3.03 0.61 10.42
C LEU A 603 -2.55 1.03 11.81
N THR A 604 -2.11 2.27 12.00
CA THR A 604 -1.58 2.77 13.28
C THR A 604 -2.50 3.78 13.97
N GLY A 605 -3.43 4.40 13.23
CA GLY A 605 -4.22 5.53 13.73
C GLY A 605 -3.38 6.78 14.01
N LEU A 606 -2.20 6.90 13.37
CA LEU A 606 -1.35 8.07 13.42
C LEU A 606 -1.60 8.98 12.22
N ASP A 607 -1.33 10.28 12.37
CA ASP A 607 -1.27 11.24 11.25
C ASP A 607 0.09 11.91 11.19
N LEU A 608 0.80 11.72 10.07
CA LEU A 608 2.19 12.13 9.88
C LEU A 608 2.30 13.47 9.13
N TYR A 609 3.51 14.03 9.09
CA TYR A 609 3.86 15.25 8.32
C TYR A 609 3.01 16.48 8.65
N ARG A 610 2.70 16.69 9.93
CA ARG A 610 1.82 17.76 10.39
C ARG A 610 2.47 19.13 10.42
N ARG A 611 3.80 19.18 10.46
CA ARG A 611 4.58 20.42 10.47
C ARG A 611 5.58 20.39 9.32
N THR A 612 5.16 20.92 8.17
CA THR A 612 6.03 21.06 6.98
C THR A 612 5.81 22.43 6.35
N THR A 613 6.69 22.84 5.44
CA THR A 613 6.53 24.05 4.62
C THR A 613 5.61 23.84 3.41
N ARG A 614 5.13 22.61 3.20
CA ARG A 614 4.31 22.23 2.04
C ARG A 614 2.83 22.46 2.32
N SER A 615 2.04 22.67 1.26
CA SER A 615 0.59 22.70 1.40
C SER A 615 0.06 21.32 1.82
N TYR A 616 -1.07 21.30 2.53
CA TYR A 616 -1.62 20.02 3.00
C TYR A 616 -2.02 19.09 1.84
N ALA A 617 -2.48 19.62 0.71
CA ALA A 617 -2.75 18.82 -0.49
C ALA A 617 -1.50 18.15 -1.06
N GLU A 618 -0.33 18.81 -1.05
CA GLU A 618 0.94 18.18 -1.43
C GLU A 618 1.34 17.09 -0.44
N ILE A 619 1.10 17.30 0.86
CA ILE A 619 1.33 16.27 1.88
C ILE A 619 0.39 15.07 1.70
N LEU A 620 -0.88 15.28 1.32
CA LEU A 620 -1.77 14.17 0.98
C LEU A 620 -1.26 13.39 -0.23
N SER A 621 -0.80 14.08 -1.28
CA SER A 621 -0.20 13.44 -2.46
C SER A 621 1.06 12.63 -2.10
N LEU A 622 1.91 13.16 -1.21
CA LEU A 622 3.08 12.45 -0.68
C LEU A 622 2.64 11.20 0.10
N LYS A 623 1.60 11.32 0.94
CA LYS A 623 1.10 10.19 1.74
C LYS A 623 0.53 9.06 0.90
N THR A 624 -0.05 9.36 -0.25
CA THR A 624 -0.60 8.37 -1.19
C THR A 624 0.42 7.82 -2.19
N TYR A 625 1.61 8.42 -2.29
CA TYR A 625 2.66 7.91 -3.17
C TYR A 625 3.15 6.54 -2.68
N MET A 626 3.26 5.60 -3.60
CA MET A 626 3.82 4.27 -3.35
C MET A 626 5.15 4.14 -4.09
N HIS A 627 6.23 3.94 -3.34
CA HIS A 627 7.54 3.71 -3.94
C HIS A 627 7.59 2.32 -4.57
N THR A 628 7.60 2.24 -5.89
CA THR A 628 7.75 0.96 -6.60
C THR A 628 9.18 0.82 -7.09
N SER A 629 9.89 -0.25 -6.71
CA SER A 629 11.32 -0.45 -7.05
C SER A 629 11.61 -0.60 -8.56
N HIS A 630 10.58 -0.54 -9.41
CA HIS A 630 10.71 -0.47 -10.86
C HIS A 630 10.96 0.96 -11.38
N GLU A 631 10.86 1.98 -10.53
CA GLU A 631 11.10 3.38 -10.89
C GLU A 631 12.60 3.75 -10.95
N GLU A 632 13.52 2.86 -10.57
CA GLU A 632 14.98 3.11 -10.61
C GLU A 632 15.61 3.03 -12.02
N ARG A 633 14.83 2.87 -13.10
CA ARG A 633 15.30 3.12 -14.46
C ARG A 633 14.33 4.03 -15.22
N PRO A 634 14.66 5.31 -15.42
CA PRO A 634 13.98 6.14 -16.40
C PRO A 634 14.52 5.77 -17.79
N GLU A 635 14.11 4.62 -18.33
CA GLU A 635 14.12 4.43 -19.78
C GLU A 635 12.74 4.87 -20.30
N TYR A 636 12.73 5.60 -21.42
CA TYR A 636 11.59 6.31 -22.04
C TYR A 636 11.39 7.77 -21.61
N ASN A 637 12.35 8.62 -21.99
CA ASN A 637 12.05 9.97 -22.43
C ASN A 637 11.16 9.88 -23.69
N PHE A 638 9.85 10.02 -23.54
CA PHE A 638 9.01 10.48 -24.64
C PHE A 638 9.27 11.99 -24.80
N SER A 639 10.17 12.34 -25.71
CA SER A 639 10.16 13.66 -26.31
C SER A 639 8.84 13.81 -27.07
N PHE A 640 7.99 14.74 -26.67
CA PHE A 640 6.96 15.25 -27.55
C PHE A 640 7.68 15.96 -28.69
N GLU A 641 7.87 15.29 -29.83
CA GLU A 641 8.12 16.00 -31.07
C GLU A 641 6.91 16.91 -31.33
N GLU A 642 7.18 18.20 -31.46
CA GLU A 642 6.18 19.18 -31.89
C GLU A 642 5.57 18.71 -33.22
N PRO A 643 4.24 18.75 -33.39
CA PRO A 643 3.67 18.52 -34.71
C PRO A 643 4.19 19.62 -35.64
N CYS A 644 4.81 19.23 -36.75
CA CYS A 644 5.10 20.08 -37.90
C CYS A 644 3.88 20.98 -38.17
N VAL A 645 4.02 22.27 -37.82
CA VAL A 645 3.09 23.31 -38.25
C VAL A 645 3.34 23.51 -39.73
N GLN A 646 2.67 22.71 -40.57
CA GLN A 646 2.52 23.06 -41.97
C GLN A 646 1.65 24.30 -42.03
N SER A 647 2.28 25.42 -42.36
CA SER A 647 1.65 26.71 -42.57
C SER A 647 0.52 26.58 -43.59
N CYS A 648 -0.71 26.77 -43.17
CA CYS A 648 -1.75 27.28 -44.07
C CYS A 648 -1.43 28.75 -44.34
N ALA A 649 -0.57 28.99 -45.32
CA ALA A 649 -0.42 30.31 -45.92
C ALA A 649 -1.71 30.60 -46.72
N VAL A 650 -2.47 31.57 -46.23
CA VAL A 650 -3.57 32.20 -46.95
C VAL A 650 -2.92 33.17 -47.93
N ASP A 651 -2.88 32.80 -49.21
CA ASP A 651 -2.56 33.76 -50.27
C ASP A 651 -3.80 34.61 -50.55
N ALA A 652 -3.74 35.86 -50.10
CA ALA A 652 -4.62 36.94 -50.49
C ALA A 652 -3.77 38.12 -50.97
N VAL A 653 -3.50 38.20 -52.28
CA VAL A 653 -3.11 39.44 -53.00
C VAL A 653 -3.58 39.26 -54.46
N VAL A 654 -4.73 39.83 -54.85
CA VAL A 654 -4.86 41.06 -55.66
C VAL A 654 -4.02 41.07 -56.96
N LYS A 655 -4.61 40.61 -58.07
CA LYS A 655 -4.88 41.42 -59.27
C LYS A 655 -5.77 40.67 -60.26
#